data_AF-A0A511KKI4-F1
#
_entry.id   AF-A0A511KKI4-F1
#
_cell.length_a   1.000
_cell.length_b   1.000
_cell.length_c   1.000
_cell.angle_alpha   90.00
_cell.angle_beta   90.00
_cell.angle_gamma   90.00
#
_symmetry.space_group_name_H-M   'P 1'
#
loop_
_entity.id
_entity.type
_entity.pdbx_description
1 polymer ?
#
loop_
_entity_poly.entity_id
_entity_poly.type
_entity_poly.pdbx_seq_one_letter_code
_entity_poly.pdbx_strand_id
1 'polypeptide(L)'
;MSTSATSYAPAAPPPSVPRVHDASPHDERACLRAHLNDVGRIKTHPAGLRSRFRDFGKRNIVAAYLLFLVQGTLNWLSAFIFSPATAFTDPVNTFATLIIYPVVNIALGVLVAVLYVGSKIGGGYLIQIISDNYADGYSIANWANPDIFGPSSRETVDAARPFLTGQVKTTKAQQVDPGEQDADFTQLKTVRTFSVPLAKALLLMSSIVYERNDQLVTEAADIFDRTQKKYTPGTHAYDVEIRRAEEKLLESEAKIKVQAAKWNLAYDGISDLVTVSGPFASIFYTPLGSSDSPLIVLCFKGTTPVQFSEWLVDATISKTSAAVFFGPGSGKAHSGFYDDLFVRNDGNGGPDGYGSIVRTLRHIAGRMKANSKYSQTEHKIPLFVTGHSLGSALASLCFARFLASENDLGVDLELKDCYVFGTPRLGDGDFASAFEHNLTTPLDRPNILWRVRNHLDIVCSVPPGVTDAESLRGTVSASSLLNYAHLGPEIRVFPVLPHGPPYWKANEIGAFHEATEVQVTGGHASQQELMQQGGGLDLRKTSARVSAIAGSRGGKNWLRWVMAALPSPFYDHLPAVYHAHLSNLINSTRSTPISSGRLAASLNAFADQTIQEGKNLSDFFGVEAGKAEEVVRSGVQRMKSEAQRKF
;
A
#
# COMPACT_ATOMS: atom_id res chain seq x y z
N MET A 1 -14.49 -37.63 55.65
CA MET A 1 -14.85 -36.78 54.49
C MET A 1 -13.80 -35.71 54.38
N SER A 2 -12.87 -35.88 53.43
CA SER A 2 -11.70 -35.01 53.22
C SER A 2 -11.79 -34.43 51.82
N THR A 3 -11.69 -33.10 51.73
CA THR A 3 -11.78 -32.28 50.53
C THR A 3 -10.42 -32.23 49.82
N SER A 4 -10.35 -32.66 48.56
CA SER A 4 -9.16 -32.45 47.70
C SER A 4 -9.43 -31.35 46.68
N ALA A 5 -8.78 -30.21 46.87
CA ALA A 5 -8.68 -29.13 45.89
C ALA A 5 -7.66 -29.53 44.80
N THR A 6 -8.10 -29.62 43.54
CA THR A 6 -7.22 -29.75 42.37
C THR A 6 -6.70 -28.38 41.97
N SER A 7 -5.38 -28.21 42.04
CA SER A 7 -4.66 -27.02 41.62
C SER A 7 -4.68 -26.88 40.09
N TYR A 8 -5.01 -25.68 39.61
CA TYR A 8 -4.76 -25.28 38.23
C TYR A 8 -3.25 -25.13 38.01
N ALA A 9 -2.69 -25.97 37.14
CA ALA A 9 -1.32 -25.81 36.66
C ALA A 9 -1.26 -24.59 35.71
N PRO A 10 -0.24 -23.71 35.84
CA PRO A 10 -0.05 -22.61 34.89
C PRO A 10 0.29 -23.16 33.50
N ALA A 11 -0.30 -22.55 32.46
CA ALA A 11 -0.05 -22.89 31.07
C ALA A 11 1.45 -22.79 30.73
N ALA A 12 1.94 -23.74 29.94
CA ALA A 12 3.32 -23.78 29.49
C ALA A 12 3.70 -22.49 28.72
N PRO A 13 4.94 -21.98 28.88
CA PRO A 13 5.40 -20.84 28.10
C PRO A 13 5.33 -21.14 26.59
N PRO A 14 5.09 -20.13 25.74
CA PRO A 14 5.06 -20.31 24.30
C PRO A 14 6.40 -20.86 23.79
N PRO A 15 6.41 -21.64 22.68
CA PRO A 15 7.63 -22.19 22.12
C PRO A 15 8.62 -21.06 21.82
N SER A 16 9.87 -21.26 22.24
CA SER A 16 10.97 -20.33 21.98
C SER A 16 11.05 -20.00 20.50
N VAL A 17 11.06 -18.71 20.17
CA VAL A 17 11.34 -18.22 18.81
C VAL A 17 12.61 -18.92 18.29
N PRO A 18 12.59 -19.57 17.12
CA PRO A 18 13.79 -20.20 16.57
C PRO A 18 14.89 -19.14 16.46
N ARG A 19 16.05 -19.38 17.06
CA ARG A 19 17.25 -18.58 16.77
C ARG A 19 17.68 -18.93 15.36
N VAL A 20 17.39 -18.02 14.43
CA VAL A 20 17.69 -18.20 13.01
C VAL A 20 19.08 -17.61 12.74
N HIS A 21 20.08 -18.50 12.72
CA HIS A 21 21.42 -18.37 12.09
C HIS A 21 22.58 -17.67 12.84
N ASP A 22 23.80 -18.03 12.38
CA ASP A 22 25.15 -17.78 12.91
C ASP A 22 25.59 -16.29 12.95
N ALA A 23 24.66 -15.35 13.08
CA ALA A 23 25.01 -13.98 13.44
C ALA A 23 25.44 -13.93 14.91
N SER A 24 26.46 -13.14 15.26
CA SER A 24 26.83 -12.99 16.66
C SER A 24 25.61 -12.43 17.43
N PRO A 25 25.27 -12.96 18.62
CA PRO A 25 24.12 -12.49 19.42
C PRO A 25 24.19 -10.99 19.77
N HIS A 26 25.37 -10.38 19.62
CA HIS A 26 25.62 -8.97 19.86
C HIS A 26 25.04 -8.08 18.74
N ASP A 27 24.96 -8.58 17.52
CA ASP A 27 24.70 -7.74 16.34
C ASP A 27 23.23 -7.66 15.94
N GLU A 28 22.45 -8.73 16.08
CA GLU A 28 20.97 -8.66 15.98
C GLU A 28 20.41 -7.70 17.04
N ARG A 29 21.04 -7.74 18.21
CA ARG A 29 20.68 -6.88 19.33
C ARG A 29 20.92 -5.40 19.05
N ALA A 30 21.92 -5.05 18.24
CA ALA A 30 22.23 -3.65 17.93
C ALA A 30 21.11 -2.98 17.11
N CYS A 31 20.55 -3.66 16.10
CA CYS A 31 19.45 -3.13 15.29
C CYS A 31 18.16 -3.03 16.13
N LEU A 32 17.85 -4.08 16.90
CA LEU A 32 16.73 -4.07 17.85
C LEU A 32 16.86 -2.95 18.89
N ARG A 33 18.07 -2.72 19.41
CA ARG A 33 18.37 -1.64 20.35
C ARG A 33 18.14 -0.27 19.71
N ALA A 34 18.55 -0.10 18.45
CA ALA A 34 18.35 1.13 17.70
C ALA A 34 16.85 1.42 17.51
N HIS A 35 16.07 0.41 17.11
CA HIS A 35 14.62 0.54 16.98
C HIS A 35 13.94 0.83 18.32
N LEU A 36 14.34 0.16 19.41
CA LEU A 36 13.82 0.49 20.75
C LEU A 36 14.16 1.92 21.17
N ASN A 37 15.36 2.41 20.86
CA ASN A 37 15.74 3.80 21.12
C ASN A 37 14.90 4.78 20.29
N ASP A 38 14.54 4.44 19.05
CA ASP A 38 13.62 5.22 18.21
C ASP A 38 12.24 5.32 18.87
N VAL A 39 11.64 4.18 19.22
CA VAL A 39 10.35 4.11 19.95
C VAL A 39 10.39 4.90 21.26
N GLY A 40 11.47 4.77 22.02
CA GLY A 40 11.68 5.50 23.27
C GLY A 40 11.80 7.01 23.08
N ARG A 41 12.50 7.46 22.02
CA ARG A 41 12.59 8.89 21.67
C ARG A 41 11.23 9.45 21.28
N ILE A 42 10.48 8.74 20.45
CA ILE A 42 9.12 9.17 20.05
C ILE A 42 8.22 9.33 21.29
N LYS A 43 8.29 8.38 22.24
CA LYS A 43 7.49 8.42 23.47
C LYS A 43 7.87 9.58 24.40
N THR A 44 9.17 9.86 24.52
CA THR A 44 9.72 10.85 25.46
C THR A 44 9.78 12.26 24.90
N HIS A 45 9.62 12.42 23.58
CA HIS A 45 9.74 13.71 22.92
C HIS A 45 8.69 14.72 23.42
N PRO A 46 9.09 15.92 23.90
CA PRO A 46 8.16 16.96 24.30
C PRO A 46 7.46 17.54 23.07
N ALA A 47 6.27 17.03 22.79
CA ALA A 47 5.42 17.55 21.74
C ALA A 47 5.04 19.03 22.02
N GLY A 48 5.26 19.92 21.06
CA GLY A 48 4.73 21.29 21.12
C GLY A 48 3.20 21.30 21.17
N LEU A 49 2.57 22.42 21.53
CA LEU A 49 1.11 22.49 21.74
C LEU A 49 0.30 21.92 20.56
N ARG A 50 0.65 22.30 19.32
CA ARG A 50 0.02 21.76 18.09
C ARG A 50 0.26 20.26 17.90
N SER A 51 1.45 19.76 18.22
CA SER A 51 1.76 18.33 18.16
C SER A 51 0.95 17.58 19.21
N ARG A 52 0.87 18.07 20.46
CA ARG A 52 0.06 17.45 21.53
C ARG A 52 -1.41 17.31 21.15
N PHE A 53 -1.97 18.33 20.50
CA PHE A 53 -3.34 18.25 19.99
C PHE A 53 -3.46 17.19 18.88
N ARG A 54 -2.53 17.14 17.93
CA ARG A 54 -2.52 16.11 16.87
C ARG A 54 -2.34 14.69 17.42
N ASP A 55 -1.40 14.50 18.33
CA ASP A 55 -1.09 13.22 18.99
C ASP A 55 -2.27 12.75 19.85
N PHE A 56 -2.98 13.69 20.48
CA PHE A 56 -4.25 13.43 21.16
C PHE A 56 -5.33 12.99 20.16
N GLY A 57 -5.40 13.62 18.98
CA GLY A 57 -6.25 13.20 17.87
C GLY A 57 -5.98 11.76 17.43
N LYS A 58 -4.72 11.42 17.16
CA LYS A 58 -4.33 10.06 16.73
C LYS A 58 -4.76 8.97 17.72
N ARG A 59 -4.84 9.28 19.03
CA ARG A 59 -5.28 8.34 20.09
C ARG A 59 -6.78 8.30 20.34
N ASN A 60 -7.56 9.28 19.87
CA ASN A 60 -8.99 9.37 20.13
C ASN A 60 -9.74 9.75 18.85
N ILE A 61 -10.52 8.82 18.32
CA ILE A 61 -11.24 8.98 17.06
C ILE A 61 -12.18 10.19 17.02
N VAL A 62 -12.79 10.56 18.16
CA VAL A 62 -13.65 11.75 18.24
C VAL A 62 -12.81 13.02 18.19
N ALA A 63 -11.68 13.03 18.91
CA ALA A 63 -10.75 14.16 18.88
C ALA A 63 -10.11 14.33 17.49
N ALA A 64 -9.71 13.22 16.84
CA ALA A 64 -9.24 13.22 15.45
C ALA A 64 -10.27 13.86 14.51
N TYR A 65 -11.54 13.46 14.62
CA TYR A 65 -12.60 14.02 13.80
C TYR A 65 -12.83 15.51 14.05
N LEU A 66 -12.88 15.94 15.32
CA LEU A 66 -13.03 17.36 15.65
C LEU A 66 -11.85 18.20 15.14
N LEU A 67 -10.61 17.69 15.27
CA LEU A 67 -9.42 18.35 14.74
C LEU A 67 -9.46 18.43 13.22
N PHE A 68 -9.86 17.34 12.55
CA PHE A 68 -10.05 17.31 11.10
C PHE A 68 -11.09 18.34 10.64
N LEU A 69 -12.23 18.44 11.33
CA LEU A 69 -13.27 19.43 11.05
C LEU A 69 -12.76 20.86 11.24
N VAL A 70 -12.14 21.15 12.38
CA VAL A 70 -11.63 22.50 12.69
C VAL A 70 -10.55 22.89 11.70
N GLN A 71 -9.56 22.03 11.46
CA GLN A 71 -8.46 22.34 10.55
C GLN A 71 -8.94 22.50 9.11
N GLY A 72 -9.79 21.59 8.62
CA GLY A 72 -10.32 21.70 7.27
C GLY A 72 -11.22 22.92 7.10
N THR A 73 -12.03 23.28 8.10
CA THR A 73 -12.84 24.51 8.09
C THR A 73 -11.97 25.77 8.13
N LEU A 74 -10.92 25.79 8.95
CA LEU A 74 -9.97 26.91 9.01
C LEU A 74 -9.17 27.06 7.72
N ASN A 75 -8.72 25.96 7.11
CA ASN A 75 -8.04 25.97 5.82
C ASN A 75 -8.97 26.49 4.73
N TRP A 76 -10.24 26.05 4.73
CA TRP A 76 -11.26 26.53 3.81
C TRP A 76 -11.56 28.02 3.98
N LEU A 77 -11.78 28.48 5.21
CA LEU A 77 -11.99 29.89 5.52
C LEU A 77 -10.76 30.73 5.14
N SER A 78 -9.56 30.24 5.41
CA SER A 78 -8.31 30.90 5.04
C SER A 78 -8.18 31.04 3.52
N ALA A 79 -8.54 30.01 2.76
CA ALA A 79 -8.56 30.08 1.29
C ALA A 79 -9.54 31.17 0.79
N PHE A 80 -10.71 31.30 1.43
CA PHE A 80 -11.68 32.34 1.09
C PHE A 80 -11.21 33.75 1.50
N ILE A 81 -10.58 33.90 2.67
CA ILE A 81 -10.09 35.20 3.19
C ILE A 81 -8.87 35.69 2.42
N PHE A 82 -7.87 34.83 2.20
CA PHE A 82 -6.60 35.20 1.56
C PHE A 82 -6.66 35.10 0.03
N SER A 83 -7.69 34.47 -0.52
CA SER A 83 -7.92 34.41 -1.96
C SER A 83 -9.43 34.55 -2.27
N PRO A 84 -10.05 35.71 -1.99
CA PRO A 84 -11.49 35.89 -2.22
C PRO A 84 -11.85 35.83 -3.71
N ALA A 85 -10.90 36.18 -4.59
CA ALA A 85 -11.07 36.08 -6.03
C ALA A 85 -11.35 34.64 -6.50
N THR A 86 -10.88 33.61 -5.78
CA THR A 86 -11.09 32.19 -6.15
C THR A 86 -12.57 31.83 -6.23
N ALA A 87 -13.44 32.50 -5.47
CA ALA A 87 -14.89 32.32 -5.54
C ALA A 87 -15.47 32.66 -6.93
N PHE A 88 -14.82 33.58 -7.65
CA PHE A 88 -15.23 34.06 -8.97
C PHE A 88 -14.35 33.50 -10.09
N THR A 89 -13.07 33.29 -9.85
CA THR A 89 -12.11 32.81 -10.85
C THR A 89 -12.07 31.28 -10.97
N ASP A 90 -12.57 30.56 -9.96
CA ASP A 90 -12.68 29.09 -9.98
C ASP A 90 -14.03 28.65 -9.39
N PRO A 91 -15.13 28.83 -10.14
CA PRO A 91 -16.47 28.50 -9.66
C PRO A 91 -16.62 27.00 -9.39
N VAL A 92 -15.96 26.14 -10.18
CA VAL A 92 -16.03 24.67 -10.02
C VAL A 92 -15.40 24.23 -8.70
N ASN A 93 -14.21 24.71 -8.35
CA ASN A 93 -13.59 24.42 -7.06
C ASN A 93 -14.42 25.00 -5.90
N THR A 94 -15.02 26.17 -6.09
CA THR A 94 -15.88 26.79 -5.07
C THR A 94 -17.14 25.95 -4.81
N PHE A 95 -17.83 25.49 -5.86
CA PHE A 95 -18.96 24.57 -5.74
C PHE A 95 -18.57 23.21 -5.16
N ALA A 96 -17.46 22.63 -5.65
CA ALA A 96 -16.92 21.39 -5.11
C ALA A 96 -16.66 21.53 -3.62
N THR A 97 -16.08 22.64 -3.17
CA THR A 97 -15.81 22.85 -1.75
C THR A 97 -17.08 23.08 -0.94
N LEU A 98 -18.06 23.82 -1.44
CA LEU A 98 -19.32 24.06 -0.72
C LEU A 98 -20.20 22.82 -0.58
N ILE A 99 -20.09 21.85 -1.50
CA ILE A 99 -20.96 20.65 -1.52
C ILE A 99 -20.21 19.40 -1.06
N ILE A 100 -19.06 19.10 -1.67
CA ILE A 100 -18.32 17.86 -1.43
C ILE A 100 -17.76 17.85 -0.01
N TYR A 101 -17.21 18.98 0.47
CA TYR A 101 -16.60 19.02 1.80
C TYR A 101 -17.62 18.74 2.93
N PRO A 102 -18.81 19.39 2.99
CA PRO A 102 -19.82 19.01 3.98
C PRO A 102 -20.31 17.57 3.85
N VAL A 103 -20.54 17.07 2.64
CA VAL A 103 -21.04 15.69 2.43
C VAL A 103 -20.02 14.65 2.90
N VAL A 104 -18.74 14.81 2.53
CA VAL A 104 -17.65 13.94 2.97
C VAL A 104 -17.52 14.00 4.50
N ASN A 105 -17.57 15.19 5.09
CA ASN A 105 -17.49 15.35 6.54
C ASN A 105 -18.64 14.66 7.26
N ILE A 106 -19.88 14.79 6.77
CA ILE A 106 -21.05 14.12 7.37
C ILE A 106 -20.89 12.60 7.29
N ALA A 107 -20.53 12.06 6.12
CA ALA A 107 -20.31 10.63 5.95
C ALA A 107 -19.22 10.11 6.90
N LEU A 108 -18.13 10.87 7.03
CA LEU A 108 -17.02 10.55 7.92
C LEU A 108 -17.41 10.65 9.40
N GLY A 109 -18.23 11.62 9.78
CA GLY A 109 -18.80 11.77 11.12
C GLY A 109 -19.69 10.59 11.50
N VAL A 110 -20.52 10.09 10.57
CA VAL A 110 -21.32 8.87 10.77
C VAL A 110 -20.41 7.67 10.99
N LEU A 111 -19.38 7.48 10.15
CA LEU A 111 -18.43 6.39 10.29
C LEU A 111 -17.68 6.45 11.64
N VAL A 112 -17.22 7.64 12.04
CA VAL A 112 -16.57 7.87 13.34
C VAL A 112 -17.51 7.54 14.49
N ALA A 113 -18.79 7.92 14.41
CA ALA A 113 -19.78 7.60 15.43
C ALA A 113 -19.98 6.08 15.57
N VAL A 114 -20.08 5.36 14.46
CA VAL A 114 -20.19 3.89 14.45
C VAL A 114 -18.97 3.24 15.08
N LEU A 115 -17.76 3.64 14.67
CA LEU A 115 -16.51 3.10 15.21
C LEU A 115 -16.32 3.44 16.69
N TYR A 116 -16.69 4.65 17.12
CA TYR A 116 -16.63 5.07 18.52
C TYR A 116 -17.58 4.23 19.39
N VAL A 117 -18.85 4.08 18.99
CA VAL A 117 -19.81 3.24 19.71
C VAL A 117 -19.32 1.79 19.75
N GLY A 118 -18.84 1.26 18.61
CA GLY A 118 -18.24 -0.08 18.51
C GLY A 118 -17.06 -0.28 19.47
N SER A 119 -16.20 0.73 19.63
CA SER A 119 -15.07 0.66 20.57
C SER A 119 -15.53 0.60 22.04
N LYS A 120 -16.63 1.29 22.39
CA LYS A 120 -17.15 1.35 23.77
C LYS A 120 -17.88 0.08 24.20
N ILE A 121 -18.48 -0.64 23.27
CA ILE A 121 -19.19 -1.91 23.53
C ILE A 121 -18.27 -3.14 23.51
N GLY A 122 -16.94 -2.95 23.60
CA GLY A 122 -15.98 -4.06 23.65
C GLY A 122 -15.60 -4.62 22.29
N GLY A 123 -15.76 -3.86 21.20
CA GLY A 123 -15.44 -4.31 19.83
C GLY A 123 -14.02 -4.87 19.66
N GLY A 124 -13.04 -4.37 20.40
CA GLY A 124 -11.66 -4.90 20.36
C GLY A 124 -11.55 -6.36 20.83
N TYR A 125 -12.27 -6.74 21.90
CA TYR A 125 -12.30 -8.12 22.38
C TYR A 125 -13.04 -9.04 21.39
N LEU A 126 -14.13 -8.54 20.80
CA LEU A 126 -14.85 -9.26 19.74
C LEU A 126 -13.98 -9.50 18.50
N ILE A 127 -13.22 -8.48 18.08
CA ILE A 127 -12.27 -8.58 16.96
C ILE A 127 -11.21 -9.64 17.26
N GLN A 128 -10.68 -9.68 18.48
CA GLN A 128 -9.70 -10.69 18.89
C GLN A 128 -10.30 -12.11 18.83
N ILE A 129 -11.51 -12.31 19.38
CA ILE A 129 -12.22 -13.60 19.31
C ILE A 129 -12.44 -14.04 17.86
N ILE A 130 -12.86 -13.12 16.99
CA ILE A 130 -13.09 -13.43 15.57
C ILE A 130 -11.77 -13.78 14.89
N SER A 131 -10.72 -13.01 15.15
CA SER A 131 -9.38 -13.24 14.61
C SER A 131 -8.85 -14.62 14.99
N ASP A 132 -8.86 -14.97 16.28
CA ASP A 132 -8.29 -16.21 16.78
C ASP A 132 -9.07 -17.45 16.31
N ASN A 133 -10.40 -17.37 16.23
CA ASN A 133 -11.24 -18.52 15.84
C ASN A 133 -11.41 -18.69 14.32
N TYR A 134 -11.38 -17.60 13.56
CA TYR A 134 -11.80 -17.62 12.15
C TYR A 134 -10.75 -17.02 11.18
N ALA A 135 -9.72 -16.36 11.66
CA ALA A 135 -8.67 -15.78 10.82
C ALA A 135 -7.25 -16.20 11.23
N ASP A 136 -7.08 -17.33 11.93
CA ASP A 136 -5.77 -17.83 12.39
C ASP A 136 -4.97 -16.80 13.23
N GLY A 137 -5.68 -15.91 13.93
CA GLY A 137 -5.08 -14.83 14.70
C GLY A 137 -4.55 -13.67 13.85
N TYR A 138 -4.95 -13.55 12.57
CA TYR A 138 -4.56 -12.44 11.70
C TYR A 138 -5.43 -11.18 11.90
N SER A 139 -4.86 -10.03 11.59
CA SER A 139 -5.52 -8.72 11.60
C SER A 139 -6.63 -8.61 10.54
N ILE A 140 -7.52 -7.62 10.72
CA ILE A 140 -8.67 -7.38 9.82
C ILE A 140 -8.24 -7.20 8.36
N ALA A 141 -7.05 -6.65 8.12
CA ALA A 141 -6.50 -6.47 6.77
C ALA A 141 -6.43 -7.79 5.99
N ASN A 142 -6.23 -8.92 6.70
CA ASN A 142 -6.02 -10.23 6.11
C ASN A 142 -7.23 -11.19 6.29
N TRP A 143 -8.33 -10.74 6.90
CA TRP A 143 -9.53 -11.56 7.13
C TRP A 143 -10.23 -12.05 5.86
N ALA A 144 -10.11 -11.31 4.75
CA ALA A 144 -10.70 -11.72 3.48
C ALA A 144 -10.09 -13.03 2.95
N ASN A 145 -8.80 -13.26 3.21
CA ASN A 145 -8.16 -14.53 2.89
C ASN A 145 -6.96 -14.81 3.83
N PRO A 146 -7.19 -15.45 4.99
CA PRO A 146 -6.12 -15.86 5.91
C PRO A 146 -5.10 -16.82 5.27
N ASP A 147 -5.51 -17.59 4.24
CA ASP A 147 -4.64 -18.57 3.57
C ASP A 147 -3.59 -17.92 2.66
N ILE A 148 -3.58 -16.58 2.51
CA ILE A 148 -2.65 -15.84 1.65
C ILE A 148 -1.17 -16.12 2.01
N PHE A 149 -0.89 -16.46 3.27
CA PHE A 149 0.43 -16.80 3.79
C PHE A 149 0.73 -18.31 3.81
N GLY A 150 -0.13 -19.13 3.20
CA GLY A 150 0.03 -20.57 3.08
C GLY A 150 1.21 -20.99 2.19
N PRO A 151 1.33 -22.29 1.84
CA PRO A 151 2.47 -22.82 1.09
C PRO A 151 2.75 -22.10 -0.25
N SER A 152 1.71 -21.67 -0.97
CA SER A 152 1.84 -20.93 -2.25
C SER A 152 2.51 -19.57 -2.12
N SER A 153 2.53 -18.99 -0.91
CA SER A 153 3.23 -17.72 -0.65
C SER A 153 4.75 -17.88 -0.85
N ARG A 154 5.28 -19.05 -0.49
CA ARG A 154 6.70 -19.37 -0.67
C ARG A 154 7.06 -19.46 -2.16
N GLU A 155 6.27 -20.19 -2.93
CA GLU A 155 6.45 -20.30 -4.38
C GLU A 155 6.43 -18.93 -5.06
N THR A 156 5.56 -18.03 -4.59
CA THR A 156 5.47 -16.66 -5.10
C THR A 156 6.73 -15.85 -4.82
N VAL A 157 7.27 -15.92 -3.59
CA VAL A 157 8.52 -15.22 -3.24
C VAL A 157 9.72 -15.81 -3.98
N ASP A 158 9.78 -17.13 -4.15
CA ASP A 158 10.84 -17.77 -4.91
C ASP A 158 10.79 -17.41 -6.41
N ALA A 159 9.61 -17.31 -7.00
CA ALA A 159 9.44 -16.82 -8.37
C ALA A 159 9.86 -15.35 -8.54
N ALA A 160 9.76 -14.54 -7.49
CA ALA A 160 10.23 -13.14 -7.47
C ALA A 160 11.74 -13.02 -7.22
N ARG A 161 12.40 -14.04 -6.66
CA ARG A 161 13.80 -13.99 -6.19
C ARG A 161 14.80 -13.54 -7.27
N PRO A 162 14.75 -14.00 -8.53
CA PRO A 162 15.67 -13.53 -9.58
C PRO A 162 15.56 -12.02 -9.87
N PHE A 163 14.38 -11.43 -9.67
CA PHE A 163 14.19 -9.98 -9.79
C PHE A 163 14.71 -9.26 -8.54
N LEU A 164 14.37 -9.77 -7.34
CA LEU A 164 14.78 -9.20 -6.06
C LEU A 164 16.30 -9.15 -5.87
N THR A 165 17.02 -10.15 -6.39
CA THR A 165 18.49 -10.22 -6.34
C THR A 165 19.17 -9.48 -7.49
N GLY A 166 18.40 -8.87 -8.39
CA GLY A 166 18.93 -8.09 -9.53
C GLY A 166 19.48 -8.94 -10.68
N GLN A 167 19.27 -10.27 -10.69
CA GLN A 167 19.69 -11.15 -11.78
C GLN A 167 18.89 -10.85 -13.07
N VAL A 168 17.60 -10.54 -12.93
CA VAL A 168 16.74 -10.12 -14.03
C VAL A 168 16.54 -8.61 -13.98
N LYS A 169 17.00 -7.91 -15.01
CA LYS A 169 16.79 -6.46 -15.15
C LYS A 169 15.33 -6.17 -15.51
N THR A 170 14.72 -5.26 -14.76
CA THR A 170 13.33 -4.79 -14.99
C THR A 170 13.27 -3.66 -16.01
N THR A 171 14.34 -2.88 -16.16
CA THR A 171 14.45 -1.83 -17.19
C THR A 171 15.54 -2.20 -18.20
N LYS A 172 15.20 -2.09 -19.49
CA LYS A 172 16.10 -2.32 -20.62
C LYS A 172 16.02 -1.12 -21.56
N ALA A 173 17.13 -0.42 -21.74
CA ALA A 173 17.25 0.55 -22.83
C ALA A 173 17.27 -0.24 -24.16
N GLN A 174 16.44 0.14 -25.13
CA GLN A 174 16.57 -0.39 -26.48
C GLN A 174 17.85 0.20 -27.08
N GLN A 175 18.76 -0.68 -27.45
CA GLN A 175 20.00 -0.33 -28.14
C GLN A 175 19.93 -0.93 -29.55
N VAL A 176 20.36 -0.12 -30.51
CA VAL A 176 20.56 -0.55 -31.89
C VAL A 176 21.88 -1.33 -31.95
N ASP A 177 21.92 -2.40 -32.75
CA ASP A 177 23.17 -3.11 -33.02
C ASP A 177 24.15 -2.15 -33.72
N PRO A 178 25.40 -1.98 -33.23
CA PRO A 178 26.41 -1.14 -33.89
C PRO A 178 26.64 -1.45 -35.39
N GLY A 179 26.27 -2.66 -35.86
CA GLY A 179 26.34 -3.05 -37.26
C GLY A 179 25.12 -2.67 -38.13
N GLU A 180 24.04 -2.15 -37.55
CA GLU A 180 22.82 -1.80 -38.28
C GLU A 180 22.98 -0.44 -39.01
N GLN A 181 22.95 -0.47 -40.35
CA GLN A 181 23.27 0.69 -41.18
C GLN A 181 22.12 1.71 -41.27
N ASP A 182 20.86 1.26 -41.14
CA ASP A 182 19.64 2.06 -41.33
C ASP A 182 18.76 2.08 -40.07
N ALA A 183 19.37 2.27 -38.90
CA ALA A 183 18.64 2.24 -37.64
C ALA A 183 17.72 3.47 -37.45
N ASP A 184 16.44 3.21 -37.18
CA ASP A 184 15.47 4.27 -36.84
C ASP A 184 15.50 4.61 -35.34
N PHE A 185 16.37 5.55 -34.97
CA PHE A 185 16.49 6.04 -33.59
C PHE A 185 15.23 6.75 -33.08
N THR A 186 14.28 7.12 -33.95
CA THR A 186 13.05 7.83 -33.55
C THR A 186 12.01 6.92 -32.92
N GLN A 187 12.14 5.59 -33.11
CA GLN A 187 11.21 4.59 -32.57
C GLN A 187 11.73 3.90 -31.30
N LEU A 188 12.96 4.18 -30.88
CA LEU A 188 13.54 3.57 -29.70
C LEU A 188 12.78 3.98 -28.44
N LYS A 189 12.46 2.99 -27.61
CA LYS A 189 11.78 3.18 -26.33
C LYS A 189 12.54 2.52 -25.19
N THR A 190 12.50 3.13 -24.02
CA THR A 190 12.94 2.47 -22.80
C THR A 190 11.90 1.40 -22.45
N VAL A 191 12.29 0.13 -22.41
CA VAL A 191 11.39 -0.98 -22.06
C VAL A 191 11.42 -1.20 -20.56
N ARG A 192 10.25 -1.13 -19.92
CA ARG A 192 10.07 -1.37 -18.49
C ARG A 192 9.19 -2.58 -18.24
N THR A 193 9.63 -3.46 -17.37
CA THR A 193 8.99 -4.74 -17.11
C THR A 193 8.21 -4.69 -15.79
N PHE A 194 6.89 -4.82 -15.86
CA PHE A 194 6.06 -5.09 -14.71
C PHE A 194 6.01 -6.60 -14.45
N SER A 195 6.61 -7.05 -13.35
CA SER A 195 6.67 -8.46 -12.97
C SER A 195 5.55 -8.81 -12.00
N VAL A 196 4.63 -9.69 -12.41
CA VAL A 196 3.53 -10.17 -11.57
C VAL A 196 4.04 -10.94 -10.34
N PRO A 197 5.03 -11.85 -10.45
CA PRO A 197 5.62 -12.50 -9.27
C PRO A 197 6.20 -11.49 -8.28
N LEU A 198 6.92 -10.47 -8.78
CA LEU A 198 7.50 -9.42 -7.94
C LEU A 198 6.42 -8.60 -7.23
N ALA A 199 5.38 -8.17 -7.96
CA ALA A 199 4.23 -7.47 -7.38
C ALA A 199 3.56 -8.30 -6.28
N LYS A 200 3.33 -9.59 -6.52
CA LYS A 200 2.71 -10.48 -5.52
C LYS A 200 3.60 -10.68 -4.28
N ALA A 201 4.91 -10.87 -4.46
CA ALA A 201 5.84 -11.03 -3.33
C ALA A 201 5.91 -9.76 -2.46
N LEU A 202 6.00 -8.59 -3.08
CA LEU A 202 6.02 -7.30 -2.38
C LEU A 202 4.68 -6.99 -1.69
N LEU A 203 3.56 -7.42 -2.28
CA LEU A 203 2.25 -7.35 -1.65
C LEU A 203 2.14 -8.27 -0.41
N LEU A 204 2.67 -9.50 -0.49
CA LEU A 204 2.72 -10.43 0.66
C LEU A 204 3.52 -9.82 1.82
N MET A 205 4.68 -9.22 1.52
CA MET A 205 5.50 -8.50 2.51
C MET A 205 4.73 -7.31 3.11
N SER A 206 4.06 -6.50 2.28
CA SER A 206 3.21 -5.39 2.75
C SER A 206 2.02 -5.84 3.60
N SER A 207 1.48 -7.03 3.31
CA SER A 207 0.31 -7.60 3.98
C SER A 207 0.67 -8.23 5.34
N ILE A 208 1.82 -8.91 5.47
CA ILE A 208 2.21 -9.54 6.75
C ILE A 208 2.64 -8.51 7.80
N VAL A 209 3.12 -7.34 7.37
CA VAL A 209 3.56 -6.27 8.30
C VAL A 209 2.39 -5.71 9.15
N TYR A 210 1.14 -5.87 8.72
CA TYR A 210 -0.04 -5.56 9.54
C TYR A 210 -0.15 -6.43 10.81
N GLU A 211 0.54 -7.58 10.85
CA GLU A 211 0.47 -8.55 11.95
C GLU A 211 1.39 -8.21 13.14
N ARG A 212 2.05 -7.04 13.09
CA ARG A 212 2.78 -6.48 14.23
C ARG A 212 1.81 -6.16 15.37
N ASN A 213 2.09 -6.65 16.57
CA ASN A 213 1.24 -6.37 17.73
C ASN A 213 1.54 -4.98 18.33
N ASP A 214 0.70 -4.02 17.96
CA ASP A 214 0.81 -2.62 18.37
C ASP A 214 0.71 -2.41 19.90
N GLN A 215 0.01 -3.29 20.64
CA GLN A 215 -0.08 -3.19 22.10
C GLN A 215 1.26 -3.48 22.77
N LEU A 216 1.97 -4.51 22.30
CA LEU A 216 3.29 -4.87 22.82
C LEU A 216 4.35 -3.80 22.53
N VAL A 217 4.22 -3.09 21.40
CA VAL A 217 5.08 -1.94 21.07
C VAL A 217 4.83 -0.79 22.04
N THR A 218 3.57 -0.50 22.36
CA THR A 218 3.22 0.51 23.36
C THR A 218 3.75 0.12 24.75
N GLU A 219 3.62 -1.15 25.14
CA GLU A 219 4.20 -1.67 26.40
C GLU A 219 5.72 -1.51 26.44
N ALA A 220 6.43 -1.83 25.34
CA ALA A 220 7.87 -1.65 25.23
C ALA A 220 8.27 -0.17 25.41
N ALA A 221 7.52 0.75 24.79
CA ALA A 221 7.72 2.18 24.95
C ALA A 221 7.50 2.66 26.39
N ASP A 222 6.47 2.14 27.07
CA ASP A 222 6.17 2.45 28.47
C ASP A 222 7.22 1.89 29.45
N ILE A 223 7.76 0.70 29.17
CA ILE A 223 8.89 0.16 29.93
C ILE A 223 10.13 1.04 29.73
N PHE A 224 10.42 1.46 28.49
CA PHE A 224 11.56 2.32 28.20
C PHE A 224 11.47 3.67 28.93
N ASP A 225 10.32 4.36 28.83
CA ASP A 225 10.10 5.66 29.48
C ASP A 225 10.22 5.57 31.01
N ARG A 226 9.64 4.52 31.63
CA ARG A 226 9.78 4.28 33.07
C ARG A 226 11.22 4.00 33.47
N THR A 227 11.94 3.23 32.66
CA THR A 227 13.35 2.87 32.91
C THR A 227 14.25 4.10 32.89
N GLN A 228 14.10 4.95 31.88
CA GLN A 228 14.83 6.24 31.75
C GLN A 228 14.62 7.14 32.97
N LYS A 229 13.41 7.18 33.54
CA LYS A 229 13.07 8.02 34.70
C LYS A 229 13.55 7.45 36.03
N LYS A 230 13.61 6.12 36.15
CA LYS A 230 13.83 5.42 37.44
C LYS A 230 15.28 4.96 37.65
N TYR A 231 15.98 4.59 36.58
CA TYR A 231 17.31 3.99 36.66
C TYR A 231 18.33 4.81 35.87
N THR A 232 19.55 4.91 36.39
CA THR A 232 20.67 5.55 35.68
C THR A 232 21.18 4.63 34.56
N PRO A 233 21.39 5.14 33.33
CA PRO A 233 21.99 4.37 32.24
C PRO A 233 23.31 3.72 32.66
N GLY A 234 23.52 2.46 32.28
CA GLY A 234 24.72 1.68 32.63
C GLY A 234 24.66 0.93 33.97
N THR A 235 23.56 1.04 34.72
CA THR A 235 23.31 0.19 35.88
C THR A 235 22.74 -1.17 35.47
N HIS A 236 23.03 -2.23 36.25
CA HIS A 236 22.47 -3.56 35.96
C HIS A 236 20.93 -3.56 35.90
N ALA A 237 20.28 -2.82 36.80
CA ALA A 237 18.83 -2.68 36.81
C ALA A 237 18.29 -1.98 35.56
N TYR A 238 19.00 -0.97 35.03
CA TYR A 238 18.67 -0.33 33.77
C TYR A 238 18.73 -1.35 32.61
N ASP A 239 19.82 -2.12 32.53
CA ASP A 239 20.02 -3.09 31.45
C ASP A 239 18.98 -4.22 31.44
N VAL A 240 18.50 -4.64 32.62
CA VAL A 240 17.47 -5.68 32.74
C VAL A 240 16.12 -5.18 32.22
N GLU A 241 15.65 -4.01 32.64
CA GLU A 241 14.37 -3.46 32.14
C GLU A 241 14.42 -3.11 30.66
N ILE A 242 15.58 -2.66 30.20
CA ILE A 242 15.86 -2.45 28.78
C ILE A 242 15.72 -3.75 27.98
N ARG A 243 16.28 -4.86 28.45
CA ARG A 243 16.13 -6.17 27.79
C ARG A 243 14.68 -6.61 27.75
N ARG A 244 13.92 -6.34 28.81
CA ARG A 244 12.49 -6.62 28.85
C ARG A 244 11.72 -5.84 27.78
N ALA A 245 12.10 -4.58 27.53
CA ALA A 245 11.52 -3.80 26.43
C ALA A 245 11.93 -4.34 25.05
N GLU A 246 13.18 -4.78 24.88
CA GLU A 246 13.68 -5.45 23.66
C GLU A 246 12.87 -6.74 23.38
N GLU A 247 12.63 -7.56 24.40
CA GLU A 247 11.84 -8.78 24.31
C GLU A 247 10.40 -8.51 23.89
N LYS A 248 9.76 -7.46 24.43
CA LYS A 248 8.40 -7.06 24.03
C LYS A 248 8.32 -6.62 22.58
N LEU A 249 9.34 -5.92 22.09
CA LEU A 249 9.43 -5.53 20.69
C LEU A 249 9.61 -6.75 19.77
N LEU A 250 10.47 -7.71 20.15
CA LEU A 250 10.61 -8.98 19.43
C LEU A 250 9.32 -9.80 19.42
N GLU A 251 8.62 -9.88 20.56
CA GLU A 251 7.34 -10.57 20.70
C GLU A 251 6.29 -9.94 19.76
N SER A 252 6.31 -8.60 19.61
CA SER A 252 5.41 -7.88 18.71
C SER A 252 5.60 -8.25 17.24
N GLU A 253 6.80 -8.69 16.84
CA GLU A 253 7.19 -9.00 15.46
C GLU A 253 7.30 -10.50 15.18
N ALA A 254 7.05 -11.35 16.19
CA ALA A 254 7.31 -12.79 16.12
C ALA A 254 6.57 -13.48 14.95
N LYS A 255 5.29 -13.13 14.72
CA LYS A 255 4.51 -13.68 13.59
C LYS A 255 5.14 -13.34 12.24
N ILE A 256 5.65 -12.13 12.09
CA ILE A 256 6.26 -11.64 10.85
C ILE A 256 7.60 -12.35 10.62
N LYS A 257 8.45 -12.43 11.66
CA LYS A 257 9.74 -13.13 11.61
C LYS A 257 9.57 -14.61 11.25
N VAL A 258 8.59 -15.30 11.84
CA VAL A 258 8.28 -16.71 11.51
C VAL A 258 7.86 -16.86 10.05
N GLN A 259 7.03 -15.95 9.52
CA GLN A 259 6.61 -16.02 8.13
C GLN A 259 7.75 -15.67 7.15
N ALA A 260 8.57 -14.66 7.47
CA ALA A 260 9.76 -14.29 6.69
C ALA A 260 10.76 -15.45 6.61
N ALA A 261 10.97 -16.18 7.71
CA ALA A 261 11.83 -17.35 7.74
C ALA A 261 11.34 -18.45 6.77
N LYS A 262 10.02 -18.66 6.65
CA LYS A 262 9.46 -19.59 5.65
C LYS A 262 9.76 -19.16 4.23
N TRP A 263 9.97 -17.86 3.98
CA TRP A 263 10.39 -17.27 2.70
C TRP A 263 11.92 -17.20 2.52
N ASN A 264 12.72 -17.79 3.42
CA ASN A 264 14.20 -17.67 3.46
C ASN A 264 14.63 -16.20 3.47
N LEU A 265 13.93 -15.38 4.25
CA LEU A 265 14.23 -13.99 4.46
C LEU A 265 14.32 -13.73 5.96
N ALA A 266 15.21 -12.82 6.35
CA ALA A 266 15.21 -12.20 7.64
C ALA A 266 14.26 -10.99 7.61
N TYR A 267 13.76 -10.61 8.79
CA TYR A 267 12.88 -9.46 8.97
C TYR A 267 13.28 -8.69 10.21
N ASP A 268 13.31 -7.36 10.12
CA ASP A 268 13.48 -6.46 11.27
C ASP A 268 12.62 -5.20 11.12
N GLY A 269 12.03 -4.76 12.24
CA GLY A 269 11.52 -3.41 12.38
C GLY A 269 12.64 -2.38 12.47
N ILE A 270 12.42 -1.23 11.81
CA ILE A 270 13.43 -0.16 11.76
C ILE A 270 12.99 1.08 12.52
N SER A 271 11.78 1.57 12.25
CA SER A 271 11.33 2.84 12.83
C SER A 271 9.80 2.91 12.93
N ASP A 272 9.33 3.45 14.05
CA ASP A 272 7.93 3.84 14.28
C ASP A 272 7.65 5.28 13.81
N LEU A 273 8.58 5.83 13.02
CA LEU A 273 8.53 7.13 12.38
C LEU A 273 8.25 8.26 13.39
N VAL A 274 6.99 8.67 13.54
CA VAL A 274 6.60 9.81 14.39
C VAL A 274 5.66 9.42 15.52
N THR A 275 5.00 8.27 15.46
CA THR A 275 4.05 7.84 16.48
C THR A 275 4.22 6.38 16.85
N VAL A 276 4.42 6.11 18.14
CA VAL A 276 4.48 4.75 18.68
C VAL A 276 3.22 3.98 18.27
N SER A 277 3.42 2.81 17.65
CA SER A 277 2.33 1.93 17.20
C SER A 277 1.48 2.46 16.04
N GLY A 278 1.93 3.53 15.38
CA GLY A 278 1.29 4.08 14.18
C GLY A 278 2.00 3.62 12.89
N PRO A 279 2.26 4.53 11.93
CA PRO A 279 3.02 4.21 10.73
C PRO A 279 4.41 3.68 11.06
N PHE A 280 4.81 2.62 10.38
CA PHE A 280 6.01 1.87 10.74
C PHE A 280 6.76 1.40 9.49
N ALA A 281 8.08 1.48 9.53
CA ALA A 281 8.98 1.01 8.51
C ALA A 281 9.75 -0.23 8.97
N SER A 282 9.83 -1.22 8.09
CA SER A 282 10.48 -2.50 8.30
C SER A 282 11.25 -2.93 7.06
N ILE A 283 12.05 -3.98 7.21
CA ILE A 283 12.76 -4.58 6.08
C ILE A 283 12.61 -6.09 6.06
N PHE A 284 12.60 -6.62 4.84
CA PHE A 284 12.90 -8.02 4.55
C PHE A 284 14.24 -8.09 3.83
N TYR A 285 15.13 -8.98 4.24
CA TYR A 285 16.47 -9.04 3.65
C TYR A 285 17.02 -10.45 3.64
N THR A 286 18.04 -10.71 2.81
CA THR A 286 18.74 -12.00 2.81
C THR A 286 19.40 -12.21 4.18
N PRO A 287 19.17 -13.34 4.88
CA PRO A 287 19.76 -13.58 6.20
C PRO A 287 21.28 -13.41 6.20
N LEU A 288 21.81 -12.78 7.26
CA LEU A 288 23.25 -12.58 7.40
C LEU A 288 23.98 -13.92 7.47
N GLY A 289 25.11 -14.04 6.77
CA GLY A 289 25.87 -15.29 6.67
C GLY A 289 25.30 -16.32 5.68
N SER A 290 24.14 -16.05 5.04
CA SER A 290 23.63 -16.89 3.96
C SER A 290 24.56 -16.87 2.74
N SER A 291 24.60 -17.99 2.00
CA SER A 291 25.24 -18.08 0.68
C SER A 291 24.42 -17.48 -0.45
N ASP A 292 23.16 -17.09 -0.18
CA ASP A 292 22.26 -16.52 -1.17
C ASP A 292 22.71 -15.10 -1.60
N SER A 293 22.30 -14.68 -2.80
CA SER A 293 22.53 -13.31 -3.26
C SER A 293 21.84 -12.29 -2.34
N PRO A 294 22.51 -11.20 -1.97
CA PRO A 294 21.96 -10.21 -1.05
C PRO A 294 20.83 -9.42 -1.72
N LEU A 295 19.76 -9.16 -0.95
CA LEU A 295 18.67 -8.28 -1.32
C LEU A 295 18.12 -7.59 -0.06
N ILE A 296 17.53 -6.41 -0.23
CA ILE A 296 16.77 -5.70 0.80
C ILE A 296 15.45 -5.21 0.20
N VAL A 297 14.36 -5.38 0.94
CA VAL A 297 13.05 -4.82 0.64
C VAL A 297 12.63 -3.94 1.81
N LEU A 298 12.54 -2.64 1.60
CA LEU A 298 11.96 -1.69 2.55
C LEU A 298 10.43 -1.72 2.43
N CYS A 299 9.75 -1.99 3.54
CA CYS A 299 8.31 -2.14 3.61
C CYS A 299 7.69 -1.21 4.65
N PHE A 300 6.67 -0.46 4.23
CA PHE A 300 5.90 0.42 5.10
C PHE A 300 4.53 -0.17 5.45
N LYS A 301 4.22 -0.21 6.74
CA LYS A 301 2.92 -0.59 7.29
C LYS A 301 1.88 0.49 6.96
N GLY A 302 0.70 0.08 6.51
CA GLY A 302 -0.46 0.97 6.44
C GLY A 302 -1.30 0.94 7.72
N THR A 303 -2.36 1.73 7.77
CA THR A 303 -3.23 1.78 8.96
C THR A 303 -4.12 0.55 9.04
N THR A 304 -4.18 -0.08 10.21
CA THR A 304 -5.18 -1.14 10.44
C THR A 304 -6.57 -0.48 10.54
N PRO A 305 -7.66 -1.07 10.01
CA PRO A 305 -9.00 -0.46 10.08
C PRO A 305 -9.46 -0.05 11.50
N VAL A 306 -8.90 -0.65 12.55
CA VAL A 306 -9.16 -0.31 13.95
C VAL A 306 -8.49 1.01 14.41
N GLN A 307 -7.46 1.48 13.71
CA GLN A 307 -6.75 2.74 13.94
C GLN A 307 -7.26 3.85 13.01
N PHE A 308 -8.57 3.88 12.75
CA PHE A 308 -9.19 4.86 11.87
C PHE A 308 -8.93 6.33 12.28
N SER A 309 -8.64 6.58 13.57
CA SER A 309 -8.24 7.90 14.06
C SER A 309 -6.94 8.41 13.42
N GLU A 310 -5.97 7.52 13.18
CA GLU A 310 -4.72 7.86 12.50
C GLU A 310 -5.00 8.17 11.04
N TRP A 311 -5.71 7.27 10.35
CA TRP A 311 -6.11 7.48 8.96
C TRP A 311 -6.88 8.79 8.78
N LEU A 312 -7.76 9.17 9.71
CA LEU A 312 -8.54 10.39 9.64
C LEU A 312 -7.70 11.67 9.79
N VAL A 313 -6.71 11.66 10.70
CA VAL A 313 -5.75 12.75 10.85
C VAL A 313 -4.83 12.83 9.62
N ASP A 314 -4.47 11.67 9.07
CA ASP A 314 -3.57 11.53 7.94
C ASP A 314 -4.26 11.68 6.57
N ALA A 315 -5.60 11.65 6.51
CA ALA A 315 -6.42 11.92 5.32
C ALA A 315 -6.91 13.39 5.27
N THR A 316 -6.33 14.27 6.10
CA THR A 316 -6.57 15.71 6.01
C THR A 316 -6.16 16.24 4.62
N ILE A 317 -7.03 16.99 3.94
CA ILE A 317 -6.78 17.58 2.60
C ILE A 317 -5.77 18.75 2.66
N SER A 318 -4.91 18.75 3.67
CA SER A 318 -3.91 19.79 3.92
C SER A 318 -2.59 19.42 3.23
N LYS A 319 -1.99 20.39 2.56
CA LYS A 319 -0.72 20.27 1.85
C LYS A 319 0.38 21.05 2.58
N THR A 320 1.58 20.50 2.63
CA THR A 320 2.79 21.16 3.15
C THR A 320 3.85 21.28 2.06
N SER A 321 4.72 22.28 2.16
CA SER A 321 5.79 22.49 1.17
C SER A 321 6.72 21.28 1.13
N ALA A 322 6.93 20.71 -0.06
CA ALA A 322 7.88 19.63 -0.26
C ALA A 322 9.33 20.14 -0.37
N ALA A 323 9.53 21.46 -0.54
CA ALA A 323 10.79 22.03 -0.99
C ALA A 323 12.01 21.74 -0.10
N VAL A 324 11.80 21.50 1.21
CA VAL A 324 12.90 21.22 2.15
C VAL A 324 13.62 19.91 1.81
N PHE A 325 12.87 18.86 1.46
CA PHE A 325 13.44 17.53 1.19
C PHE A 325 13.51 17.19 -0.30
N PHE A 326 12.82 17.95 -1.16
CA PHE A 326 12.78 17.68 -2.60
C PHE A 326 13.42 18.80 -3.44
N GLY A 327 13.72 19.94 -2.83
CA GLY A 327 14.32 21.10 -3.49
C GLY A 327 13.30 22.17 -3.90
N PRO A 328 13.72 23.42 -4.15
CA PRO A 328 12.85 24.49 -4.60
C PRO A 328 12.05 24.11 -5.86
N GLY A 329 10.78 24.50 -5.94
CA GLY A 329 9.93 24.18 -7.08
C GLY A 329 9.27 22.80 -7.03
N SER A 330 9.52 21.99 -6.00
CA SER A 330 8.93 20.64 -5.86
C SER A 330 7.45 20.63 -5.43
N GLY A 331 6.74 21.75 -5.50
CA GLY A 331 5.33 21.80 -5.09
C GLY A 331 5.09 21.47 -3.61
N LYS A 332 3.93 20.86 -3.34
CA LYS A 332 3.48 20.52 -1.98
C LYS A 332 3.05 19.06 -1.89
N ALA A 333 3.47 18.41 -0.82
CA ALA A 333 3.06 17.05 -0.47
C ALA A 333 1.89 17.08 0.53
N HIS A 334 1.19 15.95 0.64
CA HIS A 334 0.19 15.71 1.66
C HIS A 334 0.82 15.85 3.05
N SER A 335 0.29 16.76 3.87
CA SER A 335 0.91 17.12 5.15
C SER A 335 0.99 15.97 6.15
N GLY A 336 -0.04 15.11 6.25
CA GLY A 336 -0.01 13.91 7.09
C GLY A 336 1.16 12.98 6.75
N PHE A 337 1.22 12.50 5.51
CA PHE A 337 2.27 11.57 5.07
C PHE A 337 3.68 12.19 5.11
N TYR A 338 3.80 13.47 4.76
CA TYR A 338 5.09 14.17 4.79
C TYR A 338 5.61 14.34 6.22
N ASP A 339 4.75 14.81 7.12
CA ASP A 339 5.12 15.03 8.52
C ASP A 339 5.40 13.72 9.26
N ASP A 340 4.82 12.60 8.83
CA ASP A 340 5.10 11.29 9.41
C ASP A 340 6.43 10.72 8.90
N LEU A 341 6.91 11.07 7.71
CA LEU A 341 8.19 10.55 7.21
C LEU A 341 9.38 11.46 7.57
N PHE A 342 9.21 12.77 7.49
CA PHE A 342 10.29 13.74 7.55
C PHE A 342 10.33 14.54 8.85
N VAL A 343 11.53 14.94 9.26
CA VAL A 343 11.73 15.78 10.46
C VAL A 343 10.98 17.11 10.30
N ARG A 344 10.28 17.49 11.37
CA ARG A 344 9.52 18.74 11.44
C ARG A 344 10.42 19.89 11.88
N ASN A 345 10.24 21.05 11.27
CA ASN A 345 10.88 22.29 11.71
C ASN A 345 9.98 23.04 12.71
N ASP A 346 9.67 22.42 13.84
CA ASP A 346 8.87 23.03 14.93
C ASP A 346 9.70 23.52 16.11
N GLY A 347 11.04 23.53 15.96
CA GLY A 347 11.98 24.04 16.95
C GLY A 347 12.31 23.08 18.10
N ASN A 348 11.69 21.89 18.15
CA ASN A 348 11.83 20.98 19.29
C ASN A 348 12.67 19.72 19.01
N GLY A 349 13.17 19.53 17.78
CA GLY A 349 14.02 18.37 17.45
C GLY A 349 13.24 17.06 17.34
N GLY A 350 12.11 17.09 16.63
CA GLY A 350 11.20 15.95 16.42
C GLY A 350 11.88 14.69 15.85
N PRO A 351 11.22 13.53 15.97
CA PRO A 351 11.76 12.26 15.47
C PRO A 351 12.07 12.31 13.97
N ASP A 352 13.18 11.67 13.59
CA ASP A 352 13.73 11.62 12.23
C ASP A 352 13.49 10.24 11.63
N GLY A 353 12.26 10.01 11.15
CA GLY A 353 11.85 8.73 10.55
C GLY A 353 12.70 8.38 9.32
N TYR A 354 12.78 9.31 8.35
CA TYR A 354 13.58 9.13 7.14
C TYR A 354 15.07 8.87 7.43
N GLY A 355 15.70 9.67 8.30
CA GLY A 355 17.10 9.46 8.64
C GLY A 355 17.35 8.17 9.41
N SER A 356 16.40 7.72 10.25
CA SER A 356 16.49 6.41 10.93
C SER A 356 16.41 5.25 9.93
N ILE A 357 15.55 5.36 8.91
CA ILE A 357 15.50 4.41 7.78
C ILE A 357 16.85 4.36 7.06
N VAL A 358 17.35 5.51 6.60
CA VAL A 358 18.60 5.58 5.82
C VAL A 358 19.80 5.04 6.60
N ARG A 359 19.95 5.43 7.87
CA ARG A 359 21.07 4.97 8.71
C ARG A 359 21.02 3.46 8.93
N THR A 360 19.82 2.91 9.16
CA THR A 360 19.63 1.47 9.36
C THR A 360 19.87 0.67 8.08
N LEU A 361 19.36 1.13 6.94
CA LEU A 361 19.60 0.52 5.64
C LEU A 361 21.11 0.46 5.32
N ARG A 362 21.82 1.57 5.50
CA ARG A 362 23.29 1.62 5.31
C ARG A 362 24.02 0.68 6.26
N HIS A 363 23.61 0.63 7.52
CA HIS A 363 24.21 -0.26 8.52
C HIS A 363 24.05 -1.74 8.13
N ILE A 364 22.85 -2.14 7.69
CA ILE A 364 22.56 -3.51 7.30
C ILE A 364 23.25 -3.87 5.99
N ALA A 365 23.28 -2.98 5.01
CA ALA A 365 24.02 -3.17 3.77
C ALA A 365 25.52 -3.39 4.04
N GLY A 366 26.13 -2.58 4.91
CA GLY A 366 27.52 -2.74 5.32
C GLY A 366 27.77 -4.09 6.01
N ARG A 367 26.85 -4.55 6.86
CA ARG A 367 26.92 -5.87 7.51
C ARG A 367 26.79 -7.02 6.51
N MET A 368 25.88 -6.92 5.55
CA MET A 368 25.72 -7.92 4.50
C MET A 368 27.00 -8.03 3.68
N LYS A 369 27.62 -6.90 3.31
CA LYS A 369 28.91 -6.90 2.61
C LYS A 369 30.03 -7.48 3.45
N ALA A 370 30.11 -7.18 4.74
CA ALA A 370 31.17 -7.72 5.61
C ALA A 370 31.08 -9.25 5.82
N ASN A 371 29.88 -9.82 5.83
CA ASN A 371 29.64 -11.21 6.23
C ASN A 371 29.30 -12.17 5.07
N SER A 372 29.12 -11.68 3.85
CA SER A 372 28.76 -12.53 2.71
C SER A 372 29.96 -12.78 1.80
N LYS A 373 29.96 -13.88 1.05
CA LYS A 373 30.89 -14.09 -0.09
C LYS A 373 30.76 -12.98 -1.15
N TYR A 374 29.68 -12.21 -1.11
CA TYR A 374 29.47 -11.01 -1.92
C TYR A 374 30.41 -9.85 -1.56
N SER A 375 31.12 -9.92 -0.42
CA SER A 375 32.17 -8.96 -0.01
C SER A 375 33.23 -8.72 -1.08
N GLN A 376 33.43 -9.66 -2.01
CA GLN A 376 34.42 -9.56 -3.09
C GLN A 376 33.85 -9.05 -4.42
N THR A 377 32.57 -8.69 -4.46
CA THR A 377 31.94 -8.16 -5.67
C THR A 377 31.81 -6.64 -5.58
N GLU A 378 32.06 -5.94 -6.69
CA GLU A 378 31.80 -4.49 -6.79
C GLU A 378 30.30 -4.17 -6.84
N HIS A 379 29.45 -5.19 -6.83
CA HIS A 379 28.02 -5.03 -6.99
C HIS A 379 27.36 -4.44 -5.73
N LYS A 380 26.35 -3.62 -5.97
CA LYS A 380 25.53 -3.01 -4.94
C LYS A 380 24.35 -3.91 -4.59
N ILE A 381 23.91 -3.86 -3.34
CA ILE A 381 22.77 -4.65 -2.86
C ILE A 381 21.47 -4.02 -3.39
N PRO A 382 20.64 -4.78 -4.12
CA PRO A 382 19.34 -4.30 -4.59
C PRO A 382 18.42 -3.91 -3.43
N LEU A 383 17.84 -2.72 -3.52
CA LEU A 383 16.85 -2.17 -2.59
C LEU A 383 15.51 -1.95 -3.30
N PHE A 384 14.51 -2.74 -2.95
CA PHE A 384 13.12 -2.52 -3.37
C PHE A 384 12.36 -1.77 -2.28
N VAL A 385 11.34 -1.01 -2.67
CA VAL A 385 10.45 -0.30 -1.75
C VAL A 385 9.01 -0.75 -1.99
N THR A 386 8.24 -0.95 -0.93
CA THR A 386 6.84 -1.35 -1.05
C THR A 386 5.98 -0.88 0.11
N GLY A 387 4.67 -0.85 -0.11
CA GLY A 387 3.68 -0.56 0.91
C GLY A 387 2.25 -0.71 0.36
N HIS A 388 1.31 -0.88 1.29
CA HIS A 388 -0.12 -0.97 1.00
C HIS A 388 -0.89 0.15 1.74
N SER A 389 -1.93 0.73 1.11
CA SER A 389 -2.76 1.78 1.71
C SER A 389 -1.94 2.98 2.17
N LEU A 390 -2.04 3.43 3.42
CA LEU A 390 -1.19 4.48 4.00
C LEU A 390 0.32 4.17 3.82
N GLY A 391 0.74 2.93 4.02
CA GLY A 391 2.13 2.52 3.87
C GLY A 391 2.63 2.72 2.43
N SER A 392 1.73 2.61 1.46
CA SER A 392 2.03 2.86 0.06
C SER A 392 2.31 4.34 -0.23
N ALA A 393 1.70 5.26 0.52
CA ALA A 393 1.98 6.69 0.43
C ALA A 393 3.37 7.02 1.00
N LEU A 394 3.71 6.46 2.17
CA LEU A 394 5.03 6.62 2.78
C LEU A 394 6.14 6.00 1.92
N ALA A 395 5.89 4.81 1.36
CA ALA A 395 6.77 4.16 0.38
C ALA A 395 7.02 5.05 -0.83
N SER A 396 5.97 5.69 -1.36
CA SER A 396 6.09 6.60 -2.51
C SER A 396 6.89 7.86 -2.20
N LEU A 397 6.67 8.49 -1.04
CA LEU A 397 7.46 9.66 -0.59
C LEU A 397 8.93 9.31 -0.34
N CYS A 398 9.18 8.17 0.30
CA CYS A 398 10.52 7.68 0.56
C CYS A 398 11.26 7.38 -0.75
N PHE A 399 10.60 6.70 -1.68
CA PHE A 399 11.13 6.43 -3.02
C PHE A 399 11.40 7.71 -3.80
N ALA A 400 10.48 8.68 -3.77
CA ALA A 400 10.68 9.99 -4.38
C ALA A 400 11.94 10.69 -3.85
N ARG A 401 12.20 10.59 -2.53
CA ARG A 401 13.40 11.17 -1.91
C ARG A 401 14.67 10.42 -2.33
N PHE A 402 14.63 9.09 -2.44
CA PHE A 402 15.75 8.33 -2.96
C PHE A 402 16.07 8.67 -4.42
N LEU A 403 15.06 8.95 -5.25
CA LEU A 403 15.30 9.44 -6.62
C LEU A 403 15.89 10.85 -6.65
N ALA A 404 15.38 11.76 -5.82
CA ALA A 404 15.88 13.14 -5.74
C ALA A 404 17.27 13.24 -5.10
N SER A 405 17.66 12.28 -4.26
CA SER A 405 18.93 12.28 -3.55
C SER A 405 19.51 10.87 -3.40
N GLU A 406 20.01 10.30 -4.50
CA GLU A 406 20.56 8.93 -4.52
C GLU A 406 21.71 8.73 -3.51
N ASN A 407 22.47 9.80 -3.24
CA ASN A 407 23.55 9.79 -2.26
C ASN A 407 23.09 9.41 -0.84
N ASP A 408 21.80 9.58 -0.53
CA ASP A 408 21.23 9.14 0.75
C ASP A 408 21.35 7.63 0.93
N LEU A 409 21.41 6.81 -0.12
CA LEU A 409 21.57 5.36 0.01
C LEU A 409 23.03 4.92 0.22
N GLY A 410 23.99 5.79 -0.07
CA GLY A 410 25.42 5.49 0.04
C GLY A 410 25.93 4.57 -1.07
N VAL A 411 27.10 3.96 -0.86
CA VAL A 411 27.82 3.21 -1.92
C VAL A 411 27.37 1.76 -2.04
N ASP A 412 26.74 1.20 -1.00
CA ASP A 412 26.45 -0.24 -0.90
C ASP A 412 25.08 -0.64 -1.41
N LEU A 413 24.17 0.32 -1.54
CA LEU A 413 22.78 0.10 -1.93
C LEU A 413 22.53 0.60 -3.35
N GLU A 414 21.80 -0.19 -4.11
CA GLU A 414 21.26 0.20 -5.41
C GLU A 414 19.74 0.20 -5.29
N LEU A 415 19.12 1.37 -5.41
CA LEU A 415 17.68 1.46 -5.56
C LEU A 415 17.25 0.61 -6.76
N LYS A 416 16.15 -0.13 -6.64
CA LYS A 416 15.47 -0.82 -7.75
C LYS A 416 14.07 -0.24 -7.90
N ASP A 417 13.06 -1.07 -8.15
CA ASP A 417 11.70 -0.62 -8.35
C ASP A 417 10.94 -0.49 -7.03
N CYS A 418 9.90 0.33 -7.05
CA CYS A 418 8.94 0.47 -5.98
C CYS A 418 7.59 -0.07 -6.45
N TYR A 419 6.97 -0.94 -5.67
CA TYR A 419 5.62 -1.45 -5.97
C TYR A 419 4.70 -1.05 -4.82
N VAL A 420 3.69 -0.26 -5.14
CA VAL A 420 2.74 0.29 -4.17
C VAL A 420 1.32 -0.10 -4.53
N PHE A 421 0.51 -0.41 -3.51
CA PHE A 421 -0.83 -0.97 -3.67
C PHE A 421 -1.85 -0.11 -2.93
N GLY A 422 -2.97 0.21 -3.59
CA GLY A 422 -4.06 0.97 -2.96
C GLY A 422 -3.65 2.38 -2.55
N THR A 423 -2.85 3.03 -3.39
CA THR A 423 -2.15 4.28 -3.05
C THR A 423 -3.07 5.51 -3.10
N PRO A 424 -3.17 6.29 -2.00
CA PRO A 424 -3.87 7.57 -2.01
C PRO A 424 -3.08 8.64 -2.77
N ARG A 425 -3.71 9.79 -3.06
CA ARG A 425 -3.01 10.93 -3.68
C ARG A 425 -2.03 11.58 -2.71
N LEU A 426 -0.88 12.00 -3.21
CA LEU A 426 0.30 12.30 -2.40
C LEU A 426 0.70 13.77 -2.36
N GLY A 427 0.34 14.56 -3.35
CA GLY A 427 0.73 15.96 -3.42
C GLY A 427 0.05 16.66 -4.58
N ASP A 428 0.40 17.92 -4.81
CA ASP A 428 -0.12 18.69 -5.94
C ASP A 428 0.54 18.30 -7.28
N GLY A 429 0.03 18.89 -8.37
CA GLY A 429 0.55 18.66 -9.71
C GLY A 429 2.03 19.02 -9.84
N ASP A 430 2.50 20.06 -9.15
CA ASP A 430 3.91 20.46 -9.16
C ASP A 430 4.80 19.39 -8.51
N PHE A 431 4.36 18.80 -7.40
CA PHE A 431 5.07 17.68 -6.77
C PHE A 431 5.08 16.43 -7.65
N ALA A 432 3.98 16.12 -8.33
CA ALA A 432 3.94 15.03 -9.31
C ALA A 432 4.90 15.27 -10.49
N SER A 433 4.96 16.49 -11.02
CA SER A 433 5.92 16.86 -12.08
C SER A 433 7.37 16.78 -11.59
N ALA A 434 7.66 17.21 -10.37
CA ALA A 434 9.00 17.09 -9.79
C ALA A 434 9.42 15.62 -9.59
N PHE A 435 8.48 14.77 -9.18
CA PHE A 435 8.70 13.32 -9.11
C PHE A 435 8.97 12.71 -10.48
N GLU A 436 8.15 13.02 -11.47
CA GLU A 436 8.31 12.53 -12.85
C GLU A 436 9.62 13.00 -13.48
N HIS A 437 10.01 14.25 -13.27
CA HIS A 437 11.32 14.76 -13.68
C HIS A 437 12.47 13.92 -13.14
N ASN A 438 12.43 13.57 -11.85
CA ASN A 438 13.43 12.69 -11.26
C ASN A 438 13.34 11.27 -11.85
N LEU A 439 12.14 10.75 -12.06
CA LEU A 439 11.94 9.41 -12.63
C LEU A 439 12.50 9.27 -14.06
N THR A 440 12.48 10.35 -14.86
CA THR A 440 12.95 10.38 -16.25
C THR A 440 14.36 10.96 -16.42
N THR A 441 15.06 11.27 -15.33
CA THR A 441 16.41 11.85 -15.37
C THR A 441 17.40 10.94 -14.65
N PRO A 442 18.37 10.31 -15.33
CA PRO A 442 18.57 10.32 -16.79
C PRO A 442 17.46 9.54 -17.52
N LEU A 443 17.36 9.71 -18.85
CA LEU A 443 16.30 9.12 -19.68
C LEU A 443 16.09 7.61 -19.41
N ASP A 444 17.19 6.86 -19.37
CA ASP A 444 17.18 5.40 -19.16
C ASP A 444 17.33 5.01 -17.69
N ARG A 445 16.80 5.82 -16.76
CA ARG A 445 16.87 5.52 -15.33
C ARG A 445 16.26 4.14 -15.04
N PRO A 446 17.00 3.23 -14.38
CA PRO A 446 16.61 1.82 -14.28
C PRO A 446 15.45 1.58 -13.32
N ASN A 447 15.12 2.57 -12.49
CA ASN A 447 14.16 2.50 -11.40
C ASN A 447 12.78 2.96 -11.81
N ILE A 448 11.74 2.35 -11.24
CA ILE A 448 10.38 2.86 -11.37
C ILE A 448 9.48 2.59 -10.19
N LEU A 449 8.51 3.48 -9.97
CA LEU A 449 7.40 3.28 -9.05
C LEU A 449 6.16 2.79 -9.80
N TRP A 450 5.79 1.53 -9.60
CA TRP A 450 4.54 0.94 -10.09
C TRP A 450 3.42 1.13 -9.09
N ARG A 451 2.36 1.84 -9.49
CA ARG A 451 1.16 2.02 -8.67
C ARG A 451 0.06 1.05 -9.10
N VAL A 452 -0.11 -0.02 -8.33
CA VAL A 452 -1.13 -1.04 -8.61
C VAL A 452 -2.46 -0.65 -7.97
N ARG A 453 -3.51 -0.56 -8.80
CA ARG A 453 -4.85 -0.13 -8.37
C ARG A 453 -5.92 -1.12 -8.83
N ASN A 454 -6.78 -1.54 -7.90
CA ASN A 454 -8.05 -2.18 -8.26
C ASN A 454 -9.07 -1.12 -8.69
N HIS A 455 -9.87 -1.44 -9.72
CA HIS A 455 -10.75 -0.47 -10.37
C HIS A 455 -11.64 0.32 -9.41
N LEU A 456 -12.24 -0.34 -8.41
CA LEU A 456 -13.18 0.29 -7.50
C LEU A 456 -12.57 0.74 -6.17
N ASP A 457 -11.25 0.57 -5.95
CA ASP A 457 -10.62 0.99 -4.70
C ASP A 457 -10.83 2.49 -4.43
N ILE A 458 -11.52 2.77 -3.32
CA ILE A 458 -11.86 4.13 -2.88
C ILE A 458 -10.64 4.90 -2.36
N VAL A 459 -9.64 4.22 -1.77
CA VAL A 459 -8.48 4.88 -1.18
C VAL A 459 -7.65 5.58 -2.26
N CYS A 460 -7.55 4.98 -3.44
CA CYS A 460 -6.96 5.60 -4.63
C CYS A 460 -7.72 6.81 -5.17
N SER A 461 -8.85 7.17 -4.58
CA SER A 461 -9.64 8.34 -4.97
C SER A 461 -9.56 9.48 -3.95
N VAL A 462 -8.80 9.30 -2.86
CA VAL A 462 -8.68 10.24 -1.75
C VAL A 462 -7.21 10.69 -1.56
N PRO A 463 -6.95 11.98 -1.27
CA PRO A 463 -7.87 13.11 -1.43
C PRO A 463 -8.37 13.26 -2.88
N PRO A 464 -9.51 13.94 -3.11
CA PRO A 464 -10.00 14.18 -4.47
C PRO A 464 -9.00 15.01 -5.26
N GLY A 465 -8.78 14.67 -6.53
CA GLY A 465 -7.77 15.33 -7.34
C GLY A 465 -7.97 15.08 -8.83
N VAL A 466 -7.58 16.07 -9.64
CA VAL A 466 -7.64 16.01 -11.11
C VAL A 466 -6.27 16.23 -11.76
N THR A 467 -5.24 16.59 -10.99
CA THR A 467 -3.89 16.89 -11.51
C THR A 467 -3.03 15.66 -11.75
N ASP A 468 -3.64 14.47 -11.65
CA ASP A 468 -3.11 13.22 -12.24
C ASP A 468 -2.82 13.40 -13.74
N ALA A 469 -3.67 14.15 -14.45
CA ALA A 469 -3.44 14.51 -15.85
C ALA A 469 -2.45 15.68 -15.96
N GLU A 470 -1.32 15.43 -16.64
CA GLU A 470 -0.26 16.43 -16.86
C GLU A 470 -0.80 17.73 -17.46
N SER A 471 -1.71 17.63 -18.44
CA SER A 471 -2.34 18.78 -19.11
C SER A 471 -3.15 19.69 -18.18
N LEU A 472 -3.59 19.19 -17.02
CA LEU A 472 -4.35 19.96 -16.05
C LEU A 472 -3.47 20.60 -14.96
N ARG A 473 -2.21 20.19 -14.81
CA ARG A 473 -1.32 20.65 -13.72
C ARG A 473 -1.08 22.15 -13.75
N GLY A 474 -0.92 22.74 -14.93
CA GLY A 474 -0.75 24.19 -15.10
C GLY A 474 -2.04 25.00 -15.05
N THR A 475 -3.21 24.35 -15.10
CA THR A 475 -4.52 25.03 -15.12
C THR A 475 -5.17 25.10 -13.75
N VAL A 476 -4.96 24.07 -12.92
CA VAL A 476 -5.56 24.01 -11.59
C VAL A 476 -4.75 24.87 -10.61
N SER A 477 -5.42 25.77 -9.89
CA SER A 477 -4.78 26.61 -8.88
C SER A 477 -4.02 25.78 -7.82
N ALA A 478 -2.85 26.26 -7.39
CA ALA A 478 -2.08 25.69 -6.28
C ALA A 478 -2.90 25.57 -4.97
N SER A 479 -3.86 26.48 -4.76
CA SER A 479 -4.75 26.50 -3.60
C SER A 479 -6.00 25.61 -3.73
N SER A 480 -6.25 25.03 -4.92
CA SER A 480 -7.42 24.19 -5.15
C SER A 480 -7.37 22.90 -4.33
N LEU A 481 -8.52 22.45 -3.83
CA LEU A 481 -8.68 21.15 -3.17
C LEU A 481 -8.57 20.00 -4.18
N LEU A 482 -8.84 20.27 -5.46
CA LEU A 482 -8.71 19.30 -6.54
C LEU A 482 -7.28 19.23 -7.10
N ASN A 483 -6.37 20.08 -6.60
CA ASN A 483 -4.95 20.00 -6.94
C ASN A 483 -4.25 18.96 -6.06
N TYR A 484 -4.57 17.71 -6.35
CA TYR A 484 -3.93 16.51 -5.86
C TYR A 484 -3.70 15.54 -7.02
N ALA A 485 -2.55 14.89 -6.99
CA ALA A 485 -2.08 13.92 -7.96
C ALA A 485 -1.44 12.71 -7.25
N HIS A 486 -1.47 11.58 -7.91
CA HIS A 486 -0.67 10.41 -7.57
C HIS A 486 0.75 10.56 -8.11
N LEU A 487 1.66 9.74 -7.59
CA LEU A 487 3.01 9.59 -8.12
C LEU A 487 3.10 8.29 -8.92
N GLY A 488 3.78 8.36 -10.06
CA GLY A 488 4.14 7.22 -10.90
C GLY A 488 2.99 6.58 -11.69
N PRO A 489 3.35 5.71 -12.65
CA PRO A 489 2.42 5.08 -13.56
C PRO A 489 1.43 4.13 -12.87
N GLU A 490 0.21 4.12 -13.40
CA GLU A 490 -0.86 3.25 -12.92
C GLU A 490 -0.85 1.88 -13.62
N ILE A 491 -0.92 0.80 -12.83
CA ILE A 491 -1.35 -0.51 -13.30
C ILE A 491 -2.78 -0.71 -12.78
N ARG A 492 -3.76 -0.33 -13.60
CA ARG A 492 -5.17 -0.49 -13.26
C ARG A 492 -5.63 -1.89 -13.61
N VAL A 493 -6.09 -2.61 -12.59
CA VAL A 493 -6.61 -3.96 -12.71
C VAL A 493 -8.14 -3.88 -12.73
N PHE A 494 -8.75 -4.15 -13.90
CA PHE A 494 -10.20 -4.08 -14.09
C PHE A 494 -10.80 -5.44 -14.45
N PRO A 495 -12.04 -5.73 -13.99
CA PRO A 495 -12.77 -6.89 -14.47
C PRO A 495 -13.17 -6.64 -15.92
N VAL A 496 -12.87 -7.57 -16.83
CA VAL A 496 -13.08 -7.37 -18.28
C VAL A 496 -14.55 -7.17 -18.65
N LEU A 497 -15.51 -7.68 -17.87
CA LEU A 497 -16.95 -7.43 -18.05
C LEU A 497 -17.70 -7.59 -16.72
N PRO A 498 -18.85 -6.92 -16.52
CA PRO A 498 -19.62 -7.06 -15.28
C PRO A 498 -20.26 -8.44 -15.07
N HIS A 499 -20.38 -9.28 -16.12
CA HIS A 499 -21.02 -10.61 -16.05
C HIS A 499 -20.28 -11.72 -16.83
N GLY A 500 -19.07 -11.46 -17.32
CA GLY A 500 -18.19 -12.49 -17.91
C GLY A 500 -17.25 -13.08 -16.84
N PRO A 501 -16.67 -14.28 -17.06
CA PRO A 501 -15.66 -14.82 -16.16
C PRO A 501 -14.50 -13.83 -15.97
N PRO A 502 -13.83 -13.84 -14.81
CA PRO A 502 -12.96 -12.74 -14.41
C PRO A 502 -11.64 -12.82 -15.15
N TYR A 503 -11.60 -12.13 -16.27
CA TYR A 503 -10.39 -11.74 -16.93
C TYR A 503 -9.98 -10.38 -16.36
N TRP A 504 -8.70 -10.21 -16.05
CA TRP A 504 -8.12 -8.94 -15.62
C TRP A 504 -7.15 -8.47 -16.68
N LYS A 505 -7.34 -7.24 -17.15
CA LYS A 505 -6.41 -6.59 -18.08
C LYS A 505 -5.81 -5.37 -17.36
N ALA A 506 -4.53 -5.11 -17.61
CA ALA A 506 -3.92 -3.84 -17.29
C ALA A 506 -4.28 -2.86 -18.41
N ASN A 507 -5.17 -1.89 -18.16
CA ASN A 507 -5.45 -0.81 -19.12
C ASN A 507 -4.64 0.41 -18.72
N GLU A 508 -4.37 1.26 -19.72
CA GLU A 508 -3.85 2.62 -19.56
C GLU A 508 -2.80 2.71 -18.47
N ILE A 509 -1.57 2.42 -18.88
CA ILE A 509 -0.42 2.72 -18.04
C ILE A 509 -0.28 4.24 -18.05
N GLY A 510 -1.07 4.88 -17.18
CA GLY A 510 -1.23 6.32 -17.13
C GLY A 510 0.13 6.98 -16.93
N ALA A 511 0.38 8.04 -17.70
CA ALA A 511 1.54 8.92 -17.58
C ALA A 511 2.92 8.28 -17.82
N PHE A 512 3.05 7.38 -18.80
CA PHE A 512 4.34 7.28 -19.49
C PHE A 512 4.35 8.22 -20.69
N HIS A 513 5.43 8.99 -20.82
CA HIS A 513 5.76 9.63 -22.09
C HIS A 513 5.82 8.55 -23.19
N GLU A 514 5.48 8.91 -24.42
CA GLU A 514 5.41 8.00 -25.58
C GLU A 514 6.72 7.22 -25.83
N ALA A 515 7.83 7.67 -25.23
CA ALA A 515 9.15 7.07 -25.24
C ALA A 515 9.35 5.85 -24.31
N THR A 516 8.34 5.40 -23.55
CA THR A 516 8.45 4.19 -22.71
C THR A 516 7.49 3.09 -23.18
N GLU A 517 8.00 1.86 -23.28
CA GLU A 517 7.21 0.66 -23.52
C GLU A 517 7.13 -0.16 -22.23
N VAL A 518 5.95 -0.70 -21.91
CA VAL A 518 5.78 -1.54 -20.72
C VAL A 518 5.43 -2.96 -21.10
N GLN A 519 6.19 -3.91 -20.55
CA GLN A 519 5.99 -5.33 -20.74
C GLN A 519 5.54 -5.97 -19.42
N VAL A 520 4.42 -6.69 -19.46
CA VAL A 520 3.92 -7.45 -18.32
C VAL A 520 4.45 -8.89 -18.41
N THR A 521 5.00 -9.40 -17.32
CA THR A 521 5.58 -10.76 -17.26
C THR A 521 5.00 -11.56 -16.09
N GLY A 522 4.80 -12.87 -16.30
CA GLY A 522 4.30 -13.80 -15.28
C GLY A 522 2.79 -13.80 -15.05
N GLY A 523 1.99 -13.22 -15.96
CA GLY A 523 0.54 -13.42 -16.02
C GLY A 523 0.14 -14.75 -16.66
N HIS A 524 -1.15 -15.10 -16.63
CA HIS A 524 -1.67 -16.25 -17.37
C HIS A 524 -1.49 -16.07 -18.90
N ALA A 525 -1.41 -17.20 -19.62
CA ALA A 525 -1.27 -17.29 -21.07
C ALA A 525 -2.27 -16.39 -21.80
N SER A 526 -1.99 -16.06 -23.06
CA SER A 526 -2.85 -15.16 -23.85
C SER A 526 -4.30 -15.67 -23.89
N GLN A 527 -5.27 -14.76 -24.01
CA GLN A 527 -6.70 -15.11 -24.09
C GLN A 527 -6.99 -16.18 -25.17
N GLN A 528 -6.19 -16.22 -26.24
CA GLN A 528 -6.28 -17.22 -27.31
C GLN A 528 -5.79 -18.61 -26.91
N GLU A 529 -4.71 -18.72 -26.13
CA GLU A 529 -4.20 -20.02 -25.66
C GLU A 529 -5.10 -20.65 -24.59
N LEU A 530 -5.68 -19.83 -23.71
CA LEU A 530 -6.69 -20.26 -22.73
C LEU A 530 -7.97 -20.78 -23.39
N MET A 531 -8.36 -20.23 -24.54
CA MET A 531 -9.50 -20.72 -25.33
C MET A 531 -9.16 -21.98 -26.14
N GLN A 532 -7.92 -22.15 -26.57
CA GLN A 532 -7.48 -23.31 -27.37
C GLN A 532 -7.16 -24.56 -26.54
N GLN A 533 -6.77 -24.42 -25.26
CA GLN A 533 -6.37 -25.55 -24.43
C GLN A 533 -7.51 -26.47 -23.94
N GLY A 534 -8.77 -26.24 -24.33
CA GLY A 534 -9.87 -27.22 -24.20
C GLY A 534 -10.26 -27.66 -22.77
N GLY A 535 -9.50 -27.27 -21.75
CA GLY A 535 -9.85 -27.47 -20.35
C GLY A 535 -10.86 -26.41 -19.95
N GLY A 536 -12.13 -26.80 -19.83
CA GLY A 536 -13.16 -25.94 -19.28
C GLY A 536 -12.70 -25.39 -17.93
N LEU A 537 -12.32 -24.11 -17.88
CA LEU A 537 -12.13 -23.39 -16.64
C LEU A 537 -13.48 -23.46 -15.90
N ASP A 538 -13.51 -23.96 -14.67
CA ASP A 538 -14.72 -23.92 -13.85
C ASP A 538 -14.96 -22.46 -13.42
N LEU A 539 -15.62 -21.70 -14.30
CA LEU A 539 -15.79 -20.23 -14.27
C LEU A 539 -16.51 -19.70 -13.02
N ARG A 540 -17.12 -20.60 -12.23
CA ARG A 540 -17.70 -20.27 -10.92
C ARG A 540 -16.64 -20.05 -9.85
N LYS A 541 -15.42 -20.60 -9.99
CA LYS A 541 -14.36 -20.55 -8.96
C LYS A 541 -13.47 -19.31 -8.98
N THR A 542 -13.64 -18.40 -9.94
CA THR A 542 -12.59 -17.42 -10.30
C THR A 542 -12.82 -15.97 -9.88
N SER A 543 -14.01 -15.58 -9.40
CA SER A 543 -14.16 -14.20 -8.88
C SER A 543 -13.42 -14.07 -7.55
N ALA A 544 -12.75 -12.95 -7.25
CA ALA A 544 -12.03 -12.82 -5.97
C ALA A 544 -12.94 -13.07 -4.76
N ARG A 545 -14.24 -12.71 -4.87
CA ARG A 545 -15.26 -13.01 -3.87
C ARG A 545 -15.59 -14.50 -3.79
N VAL A 546 -15.85 -15.15 -4.92
CA VAL A 546 -16.23 -16.57 -4.95
C VAL A 546 -15.02 -17.47 -4.66
N SER A 547 -13.82 -17.13 -5.11
CA SER A 547 -12.57 -17.81 -4.76
C SER A 547 -12.21 -17.65 -3.29
N ALA A 548 -12.45 -16.47 -2.68
CA ALA A 548 -12.31 -16.28 -1.24
C ALA A 548 -13.29 -17.18 -0.47
N ILE A 549 -14.55 -17.24 -0.93
CA ILE A 549 -15.61 -18.09 -0.37
C ILE A 549 -15.37 -19.59 -0.65
N ALA A 550 -14.66 -19.98 -1.71
CA ALA A 550 -14.49 -21.39 -2.12
C ALA A 550 -13.14 -22.02 -1.73
N GLY A 551 -12.25 -21.29 -1.04
CA GLY A 551 -10.93 -21.80 -0.61
C GLY A 551 -11.00 -23.00 0.34
N SER A 552 -9.84 -23.50 0.79
CA SER A 552 -9.70 -24.76 1.56
C SER A 552 -10.62 -24.89 2.80
N ARG A 553 -11.02 -23.75 3.39
CA ARG A 553 -11.95 -23.64 4.54
C ARG A 553 -13.30 -22.98 4.21
N GLY A 554 -13.51 -22.63 2.93
CA GLY A 554 -14.50 -21.68 2.43
C GLY A 554 -15.97 -22.03 2.65
N GLY A 555 -16.31 -23.32 2.80
CA GLY A 555 -17.67 -23.75 3.16
C GLY A 555 -18.03 -23.60 4.64
N LYS A 556 -17.04 -23.44 5.55
CA LYS A 556 -17.25 -23.46 7.01
C LYS A 556 -16.89 -22.15 7.72
N ASN A 557 -16.21 -21.23 7.03
CA ASN A 557 -15.74 -19.99 7.62
C ASN A 557 -16.64 -18.80 7.22
N TRP A 558 -17.64 -18.48 8.06
CA TRP A 558 -18.59 -17.38 7.84
C TRP A 558 -17.91 -16.01 7.76
N LEU A 559 -16.72 -15.84 8.34
CA LEU A 559 -15.98 -14.57 8.28
C LEU A 559 -15.66 -14.17 6.84
N ARG A 560 -15.33 -15.15 5.98
CA ARG A 560 -15.05 -14.87 4.56
C ARG A 560 -16.28 -14.39 3.82
N TRP A 561 -17.47 -14.89 4.17
CA TRP A 561 -18.74 -14.40 3.62
C TRP A 561 -19.01 -12.95 4.03
N VAL A 562 -18.75 -12.62 5.30
CA VAL A 562 -18.93 -11.25 5.81
C VAL A 562 -17.96 -10.28 5.14
N MET A 563 -16.69 -10.67 4.98
CA MET A 563 -15.71 -9.85 4.26
C MET A 563 -16.11 -9.68 2.79
N ALA A 564 -16.60 -10.74 2.12
CA ALA A 564 -17.06 -10.67 0.73
C ALA A 564 -18.35 -9.84 0.55
N ALA A 565 -19.14 -9.65 1.61
CA ALA A 565 -20.33 -8.80 1.62
C ALA A 565 -20.00 -7.30 1.72
N LEU A 566 -18.74 -6.92 2.00
CA LEU A 566 -18.32 -5.52 1.99
C LEU A 566 -18.62 -4.87 0.62
N PRO A 567 -19.02 -3.58 0.60
CA PRO A 567 -19.17 -2.85 -0.66
C PRO A 567 -17.87 -2.90 -1.47
N SER A 568 -17.98 -3.07 -2.79
CA SER A 568 -16.82 -3.23 -3.68
C SER A 568 -15.72 -2.20 -3.45
N PRO A 569 -16.00 -0.90 -3.21
CA PRO A 569 -14.93 0.06 -3.01
C PRO A 569 -14.02 -0.17 -1.80
N PHE A 570 -14.54 -0.82 -0.76
CA PHE A 570 -13.77 -1.20 0.43
C PHE A 570 -13.19 -2.61 0.31
N TYR A 571 -13.93 -3.53 -0.33
CA TYR A 571 -13.44 -4.89 -0.56
C TYR A 571 -12.22 -4.90 -1.48
N ASP A 572 -12.26 -4.12 -2.56
CA ASP A 572 -11.17 -4.01 -3.54
C ASP A 572 -9.90 -3.38 -2.96
N HIS A 573 -9.99 -2.74 -1.79
CA HIS A 573 -8.82 -2.21 -1.08
C HIS A 573 -8.05 -3.29 -0.29
N LEU A 574 -8.58 -4.50 -0.12
CA LEU A 574 -7.93 -5.50 0.74
C LEU A 574 -6.73 -6.19 0.03
N PRO A 575 -5.60 -6.43 0.72
CA PRO A 575 -4.42 -7.07 0.13
C PRO A 575 -4.72 -8.43 -0.53
N ALA A 576 -5.59 -9.23 0.08
CA ALA A 576 -6.03 -10.51 -0.47
C ALA A 576 -6.68 -10.38 -1.86
N VAL A 577 -7.42 -9.29 -2.09
CA VAL A 577 -8.13 -9.03 -3.34
C VAL A 577 -7.15 -8.60 -4.42
N TYR A 578 -6.20 -7.71 -4.09
CA TYR A 578 -5.06 -7.42 -4.96
C TYR A 578 -4.28 -8.68 -5.37
N HIS A 579 -3.97 -9.56 -4.41
CA HIS A 579 -3.23 -10.79 -4.68
C HIS A 579 -4.02 -11.74 -5.62
N ALA A 580 -5.33 -11.86 -5.41
CA ALA A 580 -6.22 -12.64 -6.27
C ALA A 580 -6.31 -12.05 -7.69
N HIS A 581 -6.40 -10.73 -7.82
CA HIS A 581 -6.47 -10.08 -9.13
C HIS A 581 -5.15 -10.18 -9.90
N LEU A 582 -4.01 -9.97 -9.23
CA LEU A 582 -2.68 -10.15 -9.82
C LEU A 582 -2.45 -11.59 -10.29
N SER A 583 -2.95 -12.58 -9.54
CA SER A 583 -2.83 -13.99 -9.95
C SER A 583 -3.59 -14.30 -11.23
N ASN A 584 -4.66 -13.56 -11.53
CA ASN A 584 -5.50 -13.76 -12.72
C ASN A 584 -5.22 -12.71 -13.82
N LEU A 585 -4.08 -12.01 -13.75
CA LEU A 585 -3.70 -11.01 -14.73
C LEU A 585 -3.36 -11.67 -16.07
N ILE A 586 -3.92 -11.16 -17.17
CA ILE A 586 -3.64 -11.64 -18.53
C ILE A 586 -2.57 -10.75 -19.16
N ASN A 587 -1.58 -11.37 -19.79
CA ASN A 587 -0.60 -10.64 -20.58
C ASN A 587 -1.29 -9.95 -21.77
N SER A 588 -1.42 -8.62 -21.71
CA SER A 588 -1.72 -7.82 -22.91
C SER A 588 -0.41 -7.29 -23.49
N THR A 589 0.17 -8.02 -24.43
CA THR A 589 1.38 -7.58 -25.16
C THR A 589 1.11 -6.44 -26.15
N ARG A 590 -0.13 -5.98 -26.31
CA ARG A 590 -0.47 -4.75 -27.05
C ARG A 590 -1.65 -4.04 -26.41
N SER A 591 -1.49 -2.75 -26.13
CA SER A 591 -2.60 -1.80 -26.02
C SER A 591 -3.27 -1.67 -27.39
N THR A 592 -4.05 -2.67 -27.79
CA THR A 592 -4.95 -2.50 -28.93
C THR A 592 -6.13 -1.65 -28.45
N PRO A 593 -6.35 -0.44 -29.02
CA PRO A 593 -7.55 0.33 -28.74
C PRO A 593 -8.77 -0.52 -29.13
N ILE A 594 -9.82 -0.46 -28.31
CA ILE A 594 -11.08 -1.15 -28.60
C ILE A 594 -11.65 -0.51 -29.86
N SER A 595 -11.71 -1.24 -30.98
CA SER A 595 -12.38 -0.75 -32.18
C SER A 595 -13.88 -0.61 -31.91
N SER A 596 -14.50 0.42 -32.49
CA SER A 596 -15.94 0.71 -32.38
C SER A 596 -16.82 -0.52 -32.69
N GLY A 597 -16.38 -1.38 -33.62
CA GLY A 597 -17.04 -2.63 -33.95
C GLY A 597 -17.07 -3.67 -32.82
N ARG A 598 -15.99 -3.79 -32.02
CA ARG A 598 -15.96 -4.72 -30.88
C ARG A 598 -16.81 -4.23 -29.71
N LEU A 599 -16.84 -2.93 -29.44
CA LEU A 599 -17.72 -2.35 -28.43
C LEU A 599 -19.20 -2.50 -28.82
N ALA A 600 -19.54 -2.28 -30.09
CA ALA A 600 -20.90 -2.46 -30.60
C ALA A 600 -21.39 -3.90 -30.50
N ALA A 601 -20.51 -4.89 -30.72
CA ALA A 601 -20.82 -6.31 -30.54
C ALA A 601 -21.08 -6.66 -29.07
N SER A 602 -20.25 -6.15 -28.14
CA SER A 602 -20.43 -6.37 -26.69
C SER A 602 -21.70 -5.72 -26.15
N LEU A 603 -22.05 -4.51 -26.63
CA LEU A 603 -23.28 -3.83 -26.26
C LEU A 603 -24.54 -4.55 -26.76
N ASN A 604 -24.48 -5.20 -27.94
CA ASN A 604 -25.56 -6.05 -28.44
C ASN A 604 -25.75 -7.31 -27.59
N ALA A 605 -24.66 -8.02 -27.29
CA ALA A 605 -24.72 -9.20 -26.44
C ALA A 605 -25.29 -8.89 -25.04
N PHE A 606 -24.95 -7.72 -24.48
CA PHE A 606 -25.53 -7.22 -23.22
C PHE A 606 -27.04 -6.97 -23.33
N ALA A 607 -27.50 -6.37 -24.43
CA ALA A 607 -28.92 -6.12 -24.66
C ALA A 607 -29.72 -7.43 -24.70
N ASP A 608 -29.26 -8.39 -25.52
CA ASP A 608 -29.96 -9.65 -25.74
C ASP A 608 -30.02 -10.50 -24.45
N GLN A 609 -28.93 -10.49 -23.66
CA GLN A 609 -28.90 -11.21 -22.38
C GLN A 609 -29.79 -10.54 -21.32
N THR A 610 -29.80 -9.21 -21.21
CA THR A 610 -30.65 -8.48 -20.26
C THR A 610 -32.14 -8.67 -20.57
N ILE A 611 -32.48 -8.74 -21.86
CA ILE A 611 -33.85 -9.05 -22.31
C ILE A 611 -34.23 -10.48 -21.94
N GLN A 612 -33.32 -11.45 -22.11
CA GLN A 612 -33.57 -12.84 -21.77
C GLN A 612 -33.73 -13.07 -20.26
N GLU A 613 -32.92 -12.40 -19.45
CA GLU A 613 -33.03 -12.45 -17.98
C GLU A 613 -34.30 -11.74 -17.50
N GLY A 614 -34.68 -10.62 -18.12
CA GLY A 614 -35.97 -9.96 -17.87
C GLY A 614 -37.17 -10.85 -18.23
N LYS A 615 -37.08 -11.65 -19.30
CA LYS A 615 -38.08 -12.67 -19.67
C LYS A 615 -38.15 -13.80 -18.63
N ASN A 616 -37.01 -14.31 -18.18
CA ASN A 616 -36.98 -15.34 -17.14
C ASN A 616 -37.54 -14.85 -15.79
N LEU A 617 -37.28 -13.59 -15.42
CA LEU A 617 -37.82 -12.97 -14.20
C LEU A 617 -39.32 -12.65 -14.31
N SER A 618 -39.79 -12.19 -15.47
CA SER A 618 -41.23 -11.97 -15.71
C SER A 618 -42.02 -13.27 -15.70
N ASP A 619 -41.48 -14.34 -16.26
CA ASP A 619 -42.08 -15.67 -16.21
C ASP A 619 -42.13 -16.23 -14.78
N PHE A 620 -41.14 -15.88 -13.94
CA PHE A 620 -41.10 -16.29 -12.52
C PHE A 620 -42.04 -15.48 -11.62
N PHE A 621 -42.26 -14.19 -11.90
CA PHE A 621 -43.07 -13.28 -11.08
C PHE A 621 -44.46 -12.95 -11.67
N GLY A 622 -44.77 -13.42 -12.89
CA GLY A 622 -46.06 -13.22 -13.54
C GLY A 622 -46.34 -11.78 -14.00
N VAL A 623 -45.32 -11.03 -14.43
CA VAL A 623 -45.43 -9.59 -14.81
C VAL A 623 -45.03 -9.38 -16.26
N GLU A 624 -45.78 -8.60 -17.05
CA GLU A 624 -45.48 -8.38 -18.48
C GLU A 624 -44.11 -7.69 -18.75
N ALA A 625 -43.18 -8.41 -19.41
CA ALA A 625 -41.82 -7.94 -19.73
C ALA A 625 -41.69 -6.92 -20.88
N GLY A 626 -42.78 -6.60 -21.59
CA GLY A 626 -42.72 -5.85 -22.85
C GLY A 626 -42.07 -4.47 -22.74
N LYS A 627 -42.31 -3.73 -21.63
CA LYS A 627 -41.75 -2.38 -21.42
C LYS A 627 -40.26 -2.39 -21.03
N ALA A 628 -39.78 -3.45 -20.40
CA ALA A 628 -38.37 -3.54 -20.00
C ALA A 628 -37.46 -3.80 -21.22
N GLU A 629 -37.92 -4.61 -22.18
CA GLU A 629 -37.19 -4.88 -23.42
C GLU A 629 -36.96 -3.61 -24.26
N GLU A 630 -37.97 -2.73 -24.34
CA GLU A 630 -37.90 -1.47 -25.09
C GLU A 630 -36.91 -0.46 -24.46
N VAL A 631 -36.91 -0.36 -23.12
CA VAL A 631 -35.99 0.51 -22.37
C VAL A 631 -34.54 0.05 -22.50
N VAL A 632 -34.29 -1.26 -22.47
CA VAL A 632 -32.95 -1.83 -22.63
C VAL A 632 -32.41 -1.62 -24.05
N ARG A 633 -33.22 -1.90 -25.09
CA ARG A 633 -32.81 -1.69 -26.48
C ARG A 633 -32.53 -0.22 -26.80
N SER A 634 -33.35 0.70 -26.27
CA SER A 634 -33.16 2.14 -26.46
C SER A 634 -31.92 2.68 -25.72
N GLY A 635 -31.65 2.21 -24.50
CA GLY A 635 -30.42 2.55 -23.76
C GLY A 635 -29.16 2.08 -24.48
N VAL A 636 -29.18 0.87 -25.04
CA VAL A 636 -28.06 0.31 -25.81
C VAL A 636 -27.82 1.06 -27.12
N GLN A 637 -28.88 1.48 -27.82
CA GLN A 637 -28.75 2.35 -28.99
C GLN A 637 -28.10 3.69 -28.64
N ARG A 638 -28.50 4.31 -27.51
CA ARG A 638 -27.88 5.54 -27.03
C ARG A 638 -26.39 5.36 -26.74
N MET A 639 -26.01 4.31 -26.02
CA MET A 639 -24.61 4.00 -25.71
C MET A 639 -23.77 3.75 -26.96
N LYS A 640 -24.33 3.10 -27.99
CA LYS A 640 -23.65 2.92 -29.29
C LYS A 640 -23.43 4.23 -30.02
N SER A 641 -24.45 5.09 -30.06
CA SER A 641 -24.36 6.40 -30.72
C SER A 641 -23.33 7.32 -30.03
N GLU A 642 -23.22 7.22 -28.70
CA GLU A 642 -22.28 8.00 -27.91
C GLU A 642 -20.85 7.46 -28.05
N ALA A 643 -20.69 6.14 -28.15
CA ALA A 643 -19.41 5.53 -28.45
C ALA A 643 -18.92 5.84 -29.87
N GLN A 644 -19.78 5.82 -30.89
CA GLN A 644 -19.45 6.21 -32.26
C GLN A 644 -19.09 7.70 -32.41
N ARG A 645 -19.43 8.53 -31.43
CA ARG A 645 -19.02 9.95 -31.38
C ARG A 645 -17.69 10.17 -30.67
N LYS A 646 -17.29 9.25 -29.79
CA LYS A 646 -16.07 9.35 -28.96
C LYS A 646 -14.88 8.58 -29.53
N PHE A 647 -15.14 7.58 -30.37
CA PHE A 647 -14.19 6.85 -31.20
C PHE A 647 -14.39 7.24 -32.66
#